data_AF-A0A1I8MPP8-F1
#
_entry.id   AF-A0A1I8MPP8-F1
#
_cell.length_a   1.000
_cell.length_b   1.000
_cell.length_c   1.000
_cell.angle_alpha   90.00
_cell.angle_beta   90.00
_cell.angle_gamma   90.00
#
_symmetry.space_group_name_H-M   'P 1'
#
loop_
_entity.id
_entity.type
_entity.pdbx_description
1 polymer ?
#
loop_
_entity_poly.entity_id
_entity_poly.type
_entity_poly.pdbx_seq_one_letter_code
_entity_poly.pdbx_strand_id
1 'polypeptide(L)'
;MEEFNMESLLSQLSKCKYAINKPSLNVQQLNAFCLEFLRLSEDLQKFLSKHSNGYPNDQIETIYLCLTQIVTCIRNMERTIKTEEFHGILIQAGKEHFIDRIHWCLDRLRSCIAMLKSCRSGGEFSVQEESTFVDLMDLVLDQLAPYTSYKNENSSVAEKVNIDAENQNQAKIASQEIRSNIDMILSHTLAFANVALKQDKKALSALCQKVLRECMAFQEECNTGSTITDSNRKIKGISLENALYQLEDYINEALLRLVYTCFLDYDKLSVERLRMEIKDKHVDDTQLDELIADFDVNIDRTTQIGMFAIAFAANAKIKTVVRSCLASFESLDSCIIPSLQSKVNSNMYAHVLEQHFNDEVRNFKRAIQEIIDSHAFTSCYYDLLNQAVKSCDKEYNKQSLEDVVQMANFLYEHFQLPVNQKGLQKHGDSIALFKKFSLILQECKAILKCSNGQHVEEQRILKRFKILRSILRKFMDELGGKPPDGNPLGTTKSQVFLMSDELSESQQMFASIGISPSIRSILYSNSPSTGGQAQRQHKLPSDSMKGNCSMLPLTPAPVKANHLNVSASKPTANSSLKKCPINSAGPQVNRFNVRRKVSLRKAMFKKHTTCDNAEEVYDIYKNSSGSLQISEILDDLNDFKSYTASVLDKSII
;
A
#
# COMPACT_ATOMS: atom_id res chain seq x y z
N MET A 1 -26.36 -6.04 37.72
CA MET A 1 -25.49 -5.74 36.56
C MET A 1 -25.20 -7.05 35.89
N GLU A 2 -25.76 -7.30 34.71
CA GLU A 2 -25.64 -8.60 34.04
C GLU A 2 -24.24 -8.75 33.44
N GLU A 3 -23.57 -9.86 33.76
CA GLU A 3 -22.44 -10.34 32.97
C GLU A 3 -22.94 -10.66 31.56
N PHE A 4 -22.58 -9.83 30.59
CA PHE A 4 -22.82 -10.13 29.19
C PHE A 4 -21.86 -11.25 28.76
N ASN A 5 -22.29 -12.48 29.01
CA ASN A 5 -21.45 -13.67 29.02
C ASN A 5 -20.96 -14.04 27.61
N MET A 6 -19.65 -14.29 27.46
CA MET A 6 -19.06 -14.81 26.22
C MET A 6 -19.68 -16.14 25.76
N GLU A 7 -20.25 -16.92 26.67
CA GLU A 7 -21.01 -18.13 26.34
C GLU A 7 -22.29 -17.83 25.57
N SER A 8 -22.90 -16.64 25.76
CA SER A 8 -24.00 -16.16 24.93
C SER A 8 -23.56 -15.96 23.48
N LEU A 9 -22.42 -15.31 23.26
CA LEU A 9 -21.85 -15.12 21.91
C LEU A 9 -21.51 -16.47 21.24
N LEU A 10 -20.91 -17.42 21.97
CA LEU A 10 -20.59 -18.75 21.47
C LEU A 10 -21.86 -19.59 21.18
N SER A 11 -22.91 -19.43 21.98
CA SER A 11 -24.23 -20.01 21.74
C SER A 11 -24.87 -19.41 20.48
N GLN A 12 -24.84 -18.10 20.33
CA GLN A 12 -25.39 -17.38 19.18
C GLN A 12 -24.65 -17.70 17.87
N LEU A 13 -23.32 -17.83 17.89
CA LEU A 13 -22.52 -18.40 16.79
C LEU A 13 -22.98 -19.81 16.41
N SER A 14 -23.27 -20.66 17.42
CA SER A 14 -23.72 -22.03 17.19
C SER A 14 -25.12 -22.07 16.54
N LYS A 15 -26.02 -21.14 16.89
CA LYS A 15 -27.30 -20.96 16.19
C LYS A 15 -27.10 -20.53 14.73
N CYS A 16 -26.19 -19.60 14.46
CA CYS A 16 -25.86 -19.19 13.09
C CYS A 16 -25.37 -20.37 12.25
N LYS A 17 -24.46 -21.20 12.82
CA LYS A 17 -23.94 -22.41 12.16
C LYS A 17 -25.02 -23.48 11.94
N TYR A 18 -26.03 -23.57 12.80
CA TYR A 18 -27.19 -24.45 12.60
C TYR A 18 -28.16 -23.91 11.53
N ALA A 19 -28.39 -22.59 11.50
CA ALA A 19 -29.34 -21.96 10.58
C ALA A 19 -28.92 -22.08 9.10
N ILE A 20 -27.62 -21.96 8.81
CA ILE A 20 -27.08 -22.05 7.44
C ILE A 20 -26.98 -23.50 6.92
N ASN A 21 -26.86 -24.49 7.80
CA ASN A 21 -26.66 -25.92 7.49
C ASN A 21 -27.93 -26.67 7.03
N LYS A 22 -28.96 -25.96 6.56
CA LYS A 22 -30.21 -26.60 6.13
C LYS A 22 -30.10 -27.14 4.70
N PRO A 23 -30.57 -28.38 4.43
CA PRO A 23 -30.32 -29.07 3.16
C PRO A 23 -31.05 -28.50 1.93
N SER A 24 -31.86 -27.44 2.10
CA SER A 24 -32.63 -26.81 1.03
C SER A 24 -32.67 -25.29 1.18
N LEU A 25 -31.48 -24.67 1.24
CA LEU A 25 -31.35 -23.23 1.46
C LEU A 25 -32.11 -22.42 0.39
N ASN A 26 -33.16 -21.75 0.88
CA ASN A 26 -34.06 -20.86 0.14
C ASN A 26 -34.11 -19.48 0.83
N VAL A 27 -34.82 -18.51 0.24
CA VAL A 27 -34.89 -17.13 0.79
C VAL A 27 -35.37 -17.09 2.25
N GLN A 28 -36.33 -17.93 2.64
CA GLN A 28 -36.84 -17.98 4.02
C GLN A 28 -35.80 -18.53 5.01
N GLN A 29 -35.00 -19.51 4.61
CA GLN A 29 -33.93 -20.04 5.43
C GLN A 29 -32.74 -19.07 5.52
N LEU A 30 -32.44 -18.35 4.43
CA LEU A 30 -31.46 -17.26 4.42
C LEU A 30 -31.90 -16.11 5.34
N ASN A 31 -33.18 -15.73 5.34
CA ASN A 31 -33.76 -14.77 6.31
C ASN A 31 -33.55 -15.21 7.76
N ALA A 32 -33.80 -16.49 8.07
CA ALA A 32 -33.59 -17.03 9.41
C ALA A 32 -32.11 -16.97 9.83
N PHE A 33 -31.17 -17.25 8.91
CA PHE A 33 -29.74 -17.04 9.15
C PHE A 33 -29.39 -15.56 9.37
N CYS A 34 -29.90 -14.66 8.54
CA CYS A 34 -29.67 -13.21 8.66
C CYS A 34 -30.15 -12.67 10.01
N LEU A 35 -31.30 -13.14 10.51
CA LEU A 35 -31.82 -12.74 11.83
C LEU A 35 -30.92 -13.20 12.99
N GLU A 36 -30.44 -14.44 12.98
CA GLU A 36 -29.51 -14.92 14.02
C GLU A 36 -28.14 -14.25 13.91
N PHE A 37 -27.69 -13.92 12.70
CA PHE A 37 -26.44 -13.21 12.43
C PHE A 37 -26.50 -11.71 12.81
N LEU A 38 -27.64 -11.05 12.63
CA LEU A 38 -27.86 -9.67 13.09
C LEU A 38 -27.75 -9.60 14.62
N ARG A 39 -28.44 -10.50 15.33
CA ARG A 39 -28.33 -10.63 16.80
C ARG A 39 -26.89 -10.89 17.24
N LEU A 40 -26.17 -11.80 16.56
CA LEU A 40 -24.75 -12.04 16.84
C LEU A 40 -23.92 -10.76 16.67
N SER A 41 -24.15 -10.01 15.60
CA SER A 41 -23.40 -8.79 15.28
C SER A 41 -23.64 -7.70 16.30
N GLU A 42 -24.90 -7.45 16.68
CA GLU A 42 -25.25 -6.52 17.76
C GLU A 42 -24.63 -6.92 19.10
N ASP A 43 -24.73 -8.20 19.48
CA ASP A 43 -24.22 -8.69 20.76
C ASP A 43 -22.68 -8.60 20.80
N LEU A 44 -22.02 -8.87 19.68
CA LEU A 44 -20.58 -8.73 19.53
C LEU A 44 -20.16 -7.25 19.56
N GLN A 45 -20.93 -6.34 18.96
CA GLN A 45 -20.71 -4.89 19.06
C GLN A 45 -20.86 -4.39 20.51
N LYS A 46 -21.94 -4.79 21.20
CA LYS A 46 -22.18 -4.49 22.63
C LYS A 46 -21.07 -5.06 23.53
N PHE A 47 -20.46 -6.18 23.15
CA PHE A 47 -19.32 -6.76 23.85
C PHE A 47 -18.02 -5.97 23.58
N LEU A 48 -17.71 -5.66 22.33
CA LEU A 48 -16.50 -4.94 21.94
C LEU A 48 -16.50 -3.50 22.47
N SER A 49 -17.62 -2.78 22.38
CA SER A 49 -17.73 -1.39 22.85
C SER A 49 -17.53 -1.23 24.36
N LYS A 50 -17.83 -2.27 25.16
CA LYS A 50 -17.59 -2.30 26.61
C LYS A 50 -16.13 -2.58 26.99
N HIS A 51 -15.28 -2.96 26.03
CA HIS A 51 -13.93 -3.48 26.30
C HIS A 51 -12.88 -2.98 25.28
N SER A 52 -13.13 -1.84 24.63
CA SER A 52 -12.31 -1.28 23.54
C SER A 52 -10.82 -1.12 23.87
N ASN A 53 -10.49 -0.87 25.14
CA ASN A 53 -9.14 -0.51 25.57
C ASN A 53 -8.30 -1.71 26.05
N GLY A 54 -8.82 -2.95 25.95
CA GLY A 54 -8.20 -4.15 26.54
C GLY A 54 -7.81 -5.26 25.57
N TYR A 55 -7.92 -5.03 24.25
CA TYR A 55 -7.78 -6.08 23.24
C TYR A 55 -6.83 -5.69 22.10
N PRO A 56 -6.03 -6.63 21.57
CA PRO A 56 -5.16 -6.36 20.43
C PRO A 56 -5.98 -6.00 19.19
N ASN A 57 -5.59 -4.91 18.53
CA ASN A 57 -6.31 -4.34 17.39
C ASN A 57 -6.54 -5.37 16.27
N ASP A 58 -5.54 -6.20 15.98
CA ASP A 58 -5.54 -7.20 14.90
C ASP A 58 -6.67 -8.25 15.05
N GLN A 59 -7.05 -8.59 16.27
CA GLN A 59 -8.18 -9.50 16.54
C GLN A 59 -9.53 -8.80 16.29
N ILE A 60 -9.63 -7.51 16.60
CA ILE A 60 -10.80 -6.69 16.31
C ILE A 60 -10.94 -6.49 14.79
N GLU A 61 -9.84 -6.19 14.09
CA GLU A 61 -9.81 -6.12 12.62
C GLU A 61 -10.21 -7.45 11.97
N THR A 62 -9.72 -8.58 12.49
CA THR A 62 -10.11 -9.93 12.03
C THR A 62 -11.60 -10.19 12.22
N ILE A 63 -12.19 -9.77 13.35
CA ILE A 63 -13.63 -9.87 13.59
C ILE A 63 -14.41 -9.06 12.55
N TYR A 64 -14.05 -7.79 12.32
CA TYR A 64 -14.74 -6.96 11.33
C TYR A 64 -14.58 -7.49 9.90
N LEU A 65 -13.43 -8.10 9.56
CA LEU A 65 -13.23 -8.79 8.29
C LEU A 65 -14.21 -9.96 8.13
N CYS A 66 -14.31 -10.85 9.13
CA CYS A 66 -15.23 -11.99 9.07
C CYS A 66 -16.71 -11.55 9.00
N LEU A 67 -17.11 -10.52 9.75
CA LEU A 67 -18.47 -9.97 9.65
C LEU A 67 -18.76 -9.42 8.24
N THR A 68 -17.81 -8.65 7.67
CA THR A 68 -17.94 -8.08 6.32
C THR A 68 -18.00 -9.17 5.25
N GLN A 69 -17.19 -10.22 5.38
CA GLN A 69 -17.21 -11.37 4.47
C GLN A 69 -18.52 -12.15 4.54
N ILE A 70 -19.08 -12.41 5.73
CA ILE A 70 -20.41 -13.03 5.86
C ILE A 70 -21.49 -12.17 5.16
N VAL A 71 -21.46 -10.85 5.34
CA VAL A 71 -22.36 -9.90 4.66
C VAL A 71 -22.23 -9.95 3.13
N THR A 72 -21.01 -10.07 2.60
CA THR A 72 -20.78 -10.26 1.15
C THR A 72 -21.29 -11.62 0.67
N CYS A 73 -21.06 -12.71 1.41
CA CYS A 73 -21.58 -14.03 1.07
C CYS A 73 -23.10 -14.09 1.11
N ILE A 74 -23.77 -13.48 2.11
CA ILE A 74 -25.25 -13.37 2.17
C ILE A 74 -25.80 -12.72 0.90
N ARG A 75 -25.22 -11.59 0.47
CA ARG A 75 -25.70 -10.84 -0.69
C ARG A 75 -25.58 -11.64 -2.00
N ASN A 76 -24.48 -12.36 -2.18
CA ASN A 76 -24.28 -13.20 -3.36
C ASN A 76 -25.09 -14.51 -3.29
N MET A 77 -25.33 -15.05 -2.09
CA MET A 77 -26.28 -16.15 -1.86
C MET A 77 -27.70 -15.76 -2.26
N GLU A 78 -28.18 -14.59 -1.82
CA GLU A 78 -29.50 -14.07 -2.17
C GLU A 78 -29.66 -13.93 -3.69
N ARG A 79 -28.65 -13.36 -4.38
CA ARG A 79 -28.62 -13.27 -5.85
C ARG A 79 -28.64 -14.64 -6.51
N THR A 80 -27.89 -15.61 -5.97
CA THR A 80 -27.84 -17.00 -6.47
C THR A 80 -29.24 -17.60 -6.41
N ILE A 81 -29.90 -17.55 -5.24
CA ILE A 81 -31.27 -18.08 -5.06
C ILE A 81 -32.28 -17.39 -5.98
N LYS A 82 -32.24 -16.05 -6.12
CA LYS A 82 -33.09 -15.32 -7.07
C LYS A 82 -32.84 -15.72 -8.53
N THR A 83 -31.59 -16.02 -8.89
CA THR A 83 -31.22 -16.51 -10.23
C THR A 83 -31.75 -17.92 -10.49
N GLU A 84 -31.70 -18.80 -9.48
CA GLU A 84 -32.30 -20.14 -9.56
C GLU A 84 -33.82 -20.06 -9.71
N GLU A 85 -34.49 -19.25 -8.89
CA GLU A 85 -35.95 -19.05 -8.91
C GLU A 85 -36.43 -18.50 -10.26
N PHE A 86 -35.68 -17.57 -10.86
CA PHE A 86 -36.01 -16.99 -12.16
C PHE A 86 -35.83 -17.97 -13.34
N HIS A 87 -34.76 -18.78 -13.33
CA HIS A 87 -34.45 -19.70 -14.44
C HIS A 87 -35.00 -21.12 -14.25
N GLY A 88 -35.45 -21.49 -13.04
CA GLY A 88 -35.88 -22.85 -12.71
C GLY A 88 -34.72 -23.87 -12.64
N ILE A 89 -33.48 -23.42 -12.48
CA ILE A 89 -32.26 -24.23 -12.50
C ILE A 89 -31.53 -24.09 -11.16
N LEU A 90 -31.17 -25.21 -10.53
CA LEU A 90 -30.37 -25.22 -9.29
C LEU A 90 -28.89 -24.96 -9.57
N ILE A 91 -28.26 -24.05 -8.81
CA ILE A 91 -26.86 -23.66 -8.91
C ILE A 91 -26.14 -24.13 -7.63
N GLN A 92 -26.16 -25.43 -7.39
CA GLN A 92 -25.70 -26.05 -6.14
C GLN A 92 -24.25 -25.69 -5.78
N ALA A 93 -23.32 -25.76 -6.75
CA ALA A 93 -21.92 -25.38 -6.55
C ALA A 93 -21.75 -23.91 -6.13
N GLY A 94 -22.63 -23.01 -6.59
CA GLY A 94 -22.66 -21.61 -6.18
C GLY A 94 -23.08 -21.43 -4.72
N LYS A 95 -24.09 -22.20 -4.28
CA LYS A 95 -24.50 -22.23 -2.87
C LYS A 95 -23.40 -22.79 -1.98
N GLU A 96 -22.79 -23.91 -2.37
CA GLU A 96 -21.73 -24.56 -1.60
C GLU A 96 -20.52 -23.62 -1.39
N HIS A 97 -20.04 -22.96 -2.45
CA HIS A 97 -18.98 -21.95 -2.38
C HIS A 97 -19.27 -20.86 -1.31
N PHE A 98 -20.47 -20.29 -1.29
CA PHE A 98 -20.81 -19.24 -0.31
C PHE A 98 -21.10 -19.81 1.10
N ILE A 99 -21.64 -21.02 1.23
CA ILE A 99 -21.85 -21.70 2.53
C ILE A 99 -20.51 -22.00 3.20
N ASP A 100 -19.54 -22.54 2.46
CA ASP A 100 -18.21 -22.88 2.98
C ASP A 100 -17.46 -21.63 3.44
N ARG A 101 -17.56 -20.52 2.69
CA ARG A 101 -17.03 -19.21 3.09
C ARG A 101 -17.68 -18.66 4.36
N ILE A 102 -19.00 -18.80 4.50
CA ILE A 102 -19.71 -18.42 5.73
C ILE A 102 -19.24 -19.29 6.91
N HIS A 103 -19.09 -20.60 6.73
CA HIS A 103 -18.59 -21.50 7.78
C HIS A 103 -17.17 -21.14 8.22
N TRP A 104 -16.27 -20.91 7.28
CA TRP A 104 -14.90 -20.47 7.57
C TRP A 104 -14.89 -19.19 8.40
N CYS A 105 -15.72 -18.20 8.04
CA CYS A 105 -15.83 -16.95 8.79
C CYS A 105 -16.41 -17.15 10.19
N LEU A 106 -17.43 -18.01 10.37
CA LEU A 106 -18.03 -18.31 11.67
C LEU A 106 -17.04 -19.06 12.59
N ASP A 107 -16.25 -19.99 12.06
CA ASP A 107 -15.25 -20.72 12.83
C ASP A 107 -14.02 -19.84 13.16
N ARG A 108 -13.67 -18.89 12.28
CA ARG A 108 -12.67 -17.85 12.57
C ARG A 108 -13.17 -16.88 13.65
N LEU A 109 -14.42 -16.40 13.58
CA LEU A 109 -15.05 -15.59 14.64
C LEU A 109 -15.06 -16.31 15.99
N ARG A 110 -15.44 -17.60 16.00
CA ARG A 110 -15.39 -18.45 17.21
C ARG A 110 -13.98 -18.50 17.81
N SER A 111 -12.97 -18.62 16.96
CA SER A 111 -11.56 -18.66 17.38
C SER A 111 -11.10 -17.31 17.95
N CYS A 112 -11.43 -16.19 17.30
CA CYS A 112 -11.13 -14.85 17.82
C CYS A 112 -11.81 -14.60 19.16
N ILE A 113 -13.11 -14.90 19.31
CA ILE A 113 -13.84 -14.74 20.59
C ILE A 113 -13.24 -15.64 21.69
N ALA A 114 -12.80 -16.86 21.37
CA ALA A 114 -12.07 -17.71 22.31
C ALA A 114 -10.71 -17.11 22.72
N MET A 115 -9.97 -16.46 21.80
CA MET A 115 -8.73 -15.76 22.14
C MET A 115 -8.97 -14.52 23.00
N LEU A 116 -10.04 -13.75 22.75
CA LEU A 116 -10.47 -12.61 23.59
C LEU A 116 -10.87 -13.05 25.02
N LYS A 117 -11.19 -14.34 25.23
CA LYS A 117 -11.35 -14.94 26.56
C LYS A 117 -10.00 -15.13 27.25
N SER A 118 -9.00 -15.64 26.52
CA SER A 118 -7.66 -15.95 27.04
C SER A 118 -6.81 -14.69 27.34
N CYS A 119 -6.93 -13.62 26.55
CA CYS A 119 -6.16 -12.38 26.78
C CYS A 119 -6.47 -11.72 28.13
N ARG A 120 -7.67 -11.92 28.70
CA ARG A 120 -8.01 -11.43 30.05
C ARG A 120 -7.19 -12.08 31.17
N SER A 121 -6.53 -13.21 30.90
CA SER A 121 -5.76 -13.99 31.88
C SER A 121 -4.28 -13.62 31.94
N GLY A 122 -3.85 -12.53 31.30
CA GLY A 122 -2.47 -12.00 31.41
C GLY A 122 -1.41 -12.75 30.59
N GLY A 123 -1.80 -13.49 29.56
CA GLY A 123 -0.86 -14.14 28.65
C GLY A 123 -0.34 -13.18 27.57
N GLU A 124 0.96 -12.88 27.59
CA GLU A 124 1.66 -12.28 26.46
C GLU A 124 1.68 -13.28 25.28
N PHE A 125 0.85 -13.03 24.27
CA PHE A 125 0.91 -13.73 22.99
C PHE A 125 0.56 -12.76 21.86
N SER A 126 1.57 -12.29 21.14
CA SER A 126 1.38 -11.67 19.83
C SER A 126 1.18 -12.77 18.78
N VAL A 127 -0.05 -12.90 18.26
CA VAL A 127 -0.19 -13.32 16.87
C VAL A 127 0.22 -12.11 16.05
N GLN A 128 1.52 -11.98 15.83
CA GLN A 128 2.11 -10.82 15.17
C GLN A 128 1.68 -10.85 13.70
N GLU A 129 0.85 -9.90 13.25
CA GLU A 129 0.74 -9.65 11.81
C GLU A 129 2.13 -9.30 11.28
N GLU A 130 2.47 -9.80 10.09
CA GLU A 130 3.75 -9.50 9.46
C GLU A 130 3.88 -7.98 9.29
N SER A 131 4.87 -7.37 9.95
CA SER A 131 5.08 -5.92 9.95
C SER A 131 5.11 -5.40 8.51
N THR A 132 4.28 -4.41 8.18
CA THR A 132 4.14 -3.99 6.78
C THR A 132 5.43 -3.37 6.26
N PHE A 133 5.57 -3.27 4.92
CA PHE A 133 6.69 -2.55 4.31
C PHE A 133 6.89 -1.15 4.92
N VAL A 134 5.80 -0.44 5.24
CA VAL A 134 5.84 0.90 5.81
C VAL A 134 6.36 0.89 7.25
N ASP A 135 5.85 -0.03 8.09
CA ASP A 135 6.26 -0.16 9.49
C ASP A 135 7.74 -0.55 9.59
N LEU A 136 8.19 -1.48 8.74
CA LEU A 136 9.58 -1.89 8.65
C LEU A 136 10.49 -0.75 8.18
N MET A 137 10.05 0.05 7.21
CA MET A 137 10.82 1.21 6.72
C MET A 137 11.00 2.24 7.84
N ASP A 138 9.93 2.56 8.57
CA ASP A 138 9.99 3.50 9.69
C ASP A 138 10.89 2.97 10.82
N LEU A 139 10.73 1.70 11.19
CA LEU A 139 11.56 1.05 12.20
C LEU A 139 13.06 1.12 11.84
N VAL A 140 13.42 0.84 10.59
CA VAL A 140 14.82 0.92 10.13
C VAL A 140 15.34 2.35 10.10
N LEU A 141 14.54 3.31 9.66
CA LEU A 141 14.94 4.72 9.62
C LEU A 141 15.12 5.30 11.04
N ASP A 142 14.27 4.91 12.00
CA ASP A 142 14.42 5.28 13.41
C ASP A 142 15.62 4.58 14.07
N GLN A 143 15.89 3.31 13.74
CA GLN A 143 17.12 2.61 14.14
C GLN A 143 18.38 3.23 13.53
N LEU A 144 18.30 3.82 12.33
CA LEU A 144 19.42 4.53 11.68
C LEU A 144 19.60 5.97 12.17
N ALA A 145 18.57 6.62 12.70
CA ALA A 145 18.60 8.01 13.14
C ALA A 145 19.76 8.41 14.10
N PRO A 146 20.26 7.55 15.00
CA PRO A 146 21.46 7.84 15.80
C PRO A 146 22.74 8.00 14.98
N TYR A 147 22.83 7.33 13.83
CA TYR A 147 23.98 7.34 12.91
C TYR A 147 23.85 8.41 11.81
N THR A 148 22.68 9.04 11.64
CA THR A 148 22.47 10.10 10.63
C THR A 148 22.32 11.50 11.24
N SER A 149 22.15 11.61 12.56
CA SER A 149 21.98 12.88 13.27
C SER A 149 23.27 13.42 13.89
N TYR A 150 23.58 14.69 13.66
CA TYR A 150 24.65 15.40 14.37
C TYR A 150 24.26 15.66 15.84
N LYS A 151 25.09 15.21 16.79
CA LYS A 151 25.10 15.68 18.17
C LYS A 151 26.32 16.59 18.36
N ASN A 152 26.15 17.74 19.03
CA ASN A 152 27.27 18.57 19.44
C ASN A 152 27.98 17.91 20.63
N GLU A 153 29.16 17.31 20.39
CA GLU A 153 29.95 16.64 21.40
C GLU A 153 30.84 17.61 22.20
N ASN A 154 30.26 18.20 23.25
CA ASN A 154 31.03 18.83 24.32
C ASN A 154 31.20 17.83 25.49
N SER A 155 32.11 16.86 25.36
CA SER A 155 32.42 15.89 26.42
C SER A 155 33.92 15.57 26.50
N SER A 156 34.38 15.30 27.72
CA SER A 156 35.81 15.28 28.07
C SER A 156 36.53 14.02 27.59
N VAL A 157 37.86 14.11 27.41
CA VAL A 157 38.68 13.05 26.76
C VAL A 157 38.76 11.76 27.59
N ALA A 158 38.60 11.82 28.91
CA ALA A 158 38.78 10.67 29.81
C ALA A 158 37.56 9.73 29.90
N GLU A 159 36.35 10.24 29.65
CA GLU A 159 35.12 9.41 29.68
C GLU A 159 34.96 8.57 28.40
N LYS A 160 35.62 8.95 27.29
CA LYS A 160 35.40 8.35 25.97
C LYS A 160 35.74 6.85 25.92
N VAL A 161 36.84 6.42 26.53
CA VAL A 161 37.39 5.06 26.32
C VAL A 161 36.46 3.91 26.78
N ASN A 162 35.72 4.08 27.90
CA ASN A 162 34.73 3.08 28.31
C ASN A 162 33.42 3.20 27.51
N ILE A 163 33.03 4.43 27.17
CA ILE A 163 31.83 4.73 26.35
C ILE A 163 31.99 4.14 24.94
N ASP A 164 33.19 4.19 24.36
CA ASP A 164 33.48 3.71 23.00
C ASP A 164 33.29 2.19 22.84
N ALA A 165 33.62 1.39 23.86
CA ALA A 165 33.46 -0.06 23.83
C ALA A 165 31.99 -0.50 23.96
N GLU A 166 31.22 0.12 24.86
CA GLU A 166 29.78 -0.12 24.98
C GLU A 166 29.04 0.36 23.72
N ASN A 167 29.36 1.56 23.22
CA ASN A 167 28.84 2.09 21.95
C ASN A 167 29.16 1.15 20.78
N GLN A 168 30.34 0.55 20.71
CA GLN A 168 30.67 -0.38 19.62
C GLN A 168 29.86 -1.68 19.71
N ASN A 169 29.70 -2.27 20.89
CA ASN A 169 28.88 -3.47 21.02
C ASN A 169 27.40 -3.18 20.72
N GLN A 170 26.89 -2.02 21.15
CA GLN A 170 25.55 -1.56 20.83
C GLN A 170 25.39 -1.27 19.32
N ALA A 171 26.38 -0.66 18.66
CA ALA A 171 26.38 -0.45 17.21
C ALA A 171 26.37 -1.77 16.43
N LYS A 172 27.11 -2.77 16.90
CA LYS A 172 27.09 -4.12 16.32
C LYS A 172 25.72 -4.78 16.43
N ILE A 173 25.08 -4.75 17.60
CA ILE A 173 23.74 -5.30 17.81
C ILE A 173 22.71 -4.56 16.93
N ALA A 174 22.69 -3.22 16.97
CA ALA A 174 21.81 -2.41 16.13
C ALA A 174 21.99 -2.71 14.64
N SER A 175 23.24 -2.90 14.18
CA SER A 175 23.54 -3.26 12.79
C SER A 175 23.02 -4.65 12.38
N GLN A 176 22.79 -5.57 13.34
CA GLN A 176 22.17 -6.87 13.09
C GLN A 176 20.64 -6.78 13.03
N GLU A 177 20.02 -6.00 13.91
CA GLU A 177 18.58 -5.72 13.88
C GLU A 177 18.17 -4.99 12.60
N ILE A 178 18.90 -3.91 12.25
CA ILE A 178 18.73 -3.15 11.00
C ILE A 178 18.83 -4.09 9.78
N ARG A 179 19.79 -5.01 9.78
CA ARG A 179 19.98 -5.99 8.70
C ARG A 179 18.78 -6.94 8.57
N SER A 180 18.28 -7.48 9.68
CA SER A 180 17.11 -8.36 9.69
C SER A 180 15.86 -7.66 9.17
N ASN A 181 15.65 -6.40 9.58
CA ASN A 181 14.53 -5.60 9.10
C ASN A 181 14.68 -5.26 7.61
N ILE A 182 15.90 -4.96 7.15
CA ILE A 182 16.19 -4.75 5.72
C ILE A 182 15.93 -6.02 4.91
N ASP A 183 16.27 -7.21 5.38
CA ASP A 183 15.95 -8.45 4.65
C ASP A 183 14.44 -8.66 4.48
N MET A 184 13.61 -8.26 5.47
CA MET A 184 12.15 -8.25 5.32
C MET A 184 11.66 -7.18 4.30
N ILE A 185 12.20 -5.96 4.35
CA ILE A 185 11.92 -4.89 3.36
C ILE A 185 12.26 -5.37 1.94
N LEU A 186 13.42 -6.02 1.76
CA LEU A 186 13.85 -6.57 0.49
C LEU A 186 12.95 -7.72 0.02
N SER A 187 12.50 -8.58 0.94
CA SER A 187 11.52 -9.65 0.65
C SER A 187 10.20 -9.06 0.10
N HIS A 188 9.60 -8.09 0.80
CA HIS A 188 8.36 -7.44 0.37
C HIS A 188 8.53 -6.71 -0.98
N THR A 189 9.67 -6.05 -1.17
CA THR A 189 10.01 -5.39 -2.44
C THR A 189 10.13 -6.38 -3.58
N LEU A 190 10.75 -7.54 -3.36
CA LEU A 190 10.94 -8.57 -4.39
C LEU A 190 9.65 -9.33 -4.72
N ALA A 191 8.77 -9.54 -3.72
CA ALA A 191 7.41 -10.04 -3.95
C ALA A 191 6.63 -9.10 -4.88
N PHE A 192 6.60 -7.80 -4.59
CA PHE A 192 6.03 -6.78 -5.46
C PHE A 192 6.70 -6.75 -6.85
N ALA A 193 8.04 -6.79 -6.90
CA ALA A 193 8.78 -6.77 -8.17
C ALA A 193 8.49 -7.97 -9.06
N ASN A 194 8.02 -9.10 -8.51
CA ASN A 194 7.69 -10.27 -9.32
C ASN A 194 6.47 -10.08 -10.21
N VAL A 195 5.46 -9.34 -9.72
CA VAL A 195 4.18 -9.09 -10.41
C VAL A 195 4.15 -7.72 -11.13
N ALA A 196 5.09 -6.83 -10.77
CA ALA A 196 5.25 -5.50 -11.34
C ALA A 196 5.56 -5.50 -12.86
N LEU A 197 5.41 -4.34 -13.50
CA LEU A 197 5.71 -4.17 -14.92
C LEU A 197 7.18 -4.51 -15.21
N LYS A 198 7.47 -5.04 -16.42
CA LYS A 198 8.80 -5.54 -16.81
C LYS A 198 9.94 -4.51 -16.59
N GLN A 199 9.65 -3.22 -16.79
CA GLN A 199 10.60 -2.12 -16.54
C GLN A 199 10.88 -1.92 -15.04
N ASP A 200 9.83 -1.95 -14.22
CA ASP A 200 9.88 -1.70 -12.78
C ASP A 200 10.54 -2.87 -12.05
N LYS A 201 10.24 -4.12 -12.44
CA LYS A 201 10.91 -5.34 -11.93
C LYS A 201 12.44 -5.24 -11.96
N LYS A 202 12.99 -4.83 -13.12
CA LYS A 202 14.44 -4.68 -13.31
C LYS A 202 15.04 -3.58 -12.43
N ALA A 203 14.36 -2.44 -12.33
CA ALA A 203 14.84 -1.31 -11.54
C ALA A 203 14.77 -1.60 -10.03
N LEU A 204 13.67 -2.19 -9.54
CA LEU A 204 13.51 -2.63 -8.15
C LEU A 204 14.58 -3.64 -7.77
N SER A 205 14.86 -4.66 -8.60
CA SER A 205 15.94 -5.61 -8.33
C SER A 205 17.31 -4.94 -8.19
N ALA A 206 17.60 -3.91 -8.99
CA ALA A 206 18.84 -3.14 -8.89
C ALA A 206 18.89 -2.24 -7.63
N LEU A 207 17.76 -1.68 -7.22
CA LEU A 207 17.65 -0.92 -5.97
C LEU A 207 17.78 -1.82 -4.74
N CYS A 208 17.18 -3.02 -4.74
CA CYS A 208 17.41 -4.05 -3.71
C CYS A 208 18.90 -4.37 -3.55
N GLN A 209 19.61 -4.61 -4.66
CA GLN A 209 21.05 -4.84 -4.67
C GLN A 209 21.87 -3.61 -4.21
N LYS A 210 21.35 -2.40 -4.36
CA LYS A 210 21.97 -1.19 -3.81
C LYS A 210 21.81 -1.15 -2.30
N VAL A 211 20.57 -1.24 -1.79
CA VAL A 211 20.27 -1.23 -0.34
C VAL A 211 21.06 -2.33 0.39
N LEU A 212 21.10 -3.55 -0.18
CA LEU A 212 21.88 -4.66 0.38
C LEU A 212 23.39 -4.32 0.47
N ARG A 213 23.98 -3.70 -0.55
CA ARG A 213 25.41 -3.31 -0.53
C ARG A 213 25.70 -2.19 0.49
N GLU A 214 24.87 -1.17 0.56
CA GLU A 214 25.04 -0.11 1.56
C GLU A 214 24.84 -0.66 2.99
N CYS A 215 23.93 -1.62 3.17
CA CYS A 215 23.70 -2.30 4.44
C CYS A 215 24.92 -3.13 4.89
N MET A 216 25.49 -3.94 4.00
CA MET A 216 26.73 -4.69 4.29
C MET A 216 27.89 -3.75 4.61
N ALA A 217 28.05 -2.65 3.87
CA ALA A 217 29.09 -1.66 4.13
C ALA A 217 28.91 -0.93 5.48
N PHE A 218 27.66 -0.67 5.91
CA PHE A 218 27.36 -0.15 7.24
C PHE A 218 27.67 -1.17 8.35
N GLN A 219 27.31 -2.45 8.16
CA GLN A 219 27.65 -3.52 9.10
C GLN A 219 29.17 -3.71 9.24
N GLU A 220 29.94 -3.60 8.16
CA GLU A 220 31.40 -3.71 8.18
C GLU A 220 32.03 -2.66 9.11
N GLU A 221 31.68 -1.38 8.94
CA GLU A 221 32.15 -0.29 9.81
C GLU A 221 31.67 -0.42 11.27
N CYS A 222 30.49 -1.00 11.51
CA CYS A 222 29.99 -1.31 12.86
C CYS A 222 30.77 -2.46 13.53
N ASN A 223 31.30 -3.40 12.74
CA ASN A 223 32.13 -4.49 13.23
C ASN A 223 33.61 -4.08 13.44
N THR A 224 34.10 -3.04 12.76
CA THR A 224 35.49 -2.56 12.88
C THR A 224 35.75 -1.88 14.23
N GLY A 225 36.82 -2.31 14.93
CA GLY A 225 37.22 -1.82 16.27
C GLY A 225 38.27 -0.72 16.27
N SER A 226 38.16 0.27 15.38
CA SER A 226 39.05 1.44 15.34
C SER A 226 38.35 2.68 15.89
N THR A 227 39.07 3.56 16.58
CA THR A 227 38.54 4.82 17.16
C THR A 227 38.18 5.87 16.12
N ILE A 228 38.56 5.69 14.85
CA ILE A 228 38.20 6.58 13.72
C ILE A 228 36.80 6.24 13.15
N THR A 229 36.18 5.15 13.61
CA THR A 229 35.00 4.55 12.94
C THR A 229 33.70 5.34 13.03
N ASP A 230 33.49 6.21 14.01
CA ASP A 230 32.19 6.86 14.20
C ASP A 230 31.79 7.78 13.03
N SER A 231 32.76 8.53 12.47
CA SER A 231 32.52 9.33 11.25
C SER A 231 32.25 8.45 10.02
N ASN A 232 32.90 7.30 9.89
CA ASN A 232 32.66 6.36 8.79
C ASN A 232 31.28 5.69 8.92
N ARG A 233 30.93 5.21 10.12
CA ARG A 233 29.60 4.66 10.44
C ARG A 233 28.51 5.67 10.13
N LYS A 234 28.71 6.94 10.44
CA LYS A 234 27.80 8.04 10.07
C LYS A 234 27.65 8.19 8.55
N ILE A 235 28.76 8.22 7.80
CA ILE A 235 28.73 8.30 6.32
C ILE A 235 28.01 7.08 5.72
N LYS A 236 28.26 5.86 6.21
CA LYS A 236 27.57 4.64 5.74
C LYS A 236 26.09 4.62 6.13
N GLY A 237 25.75 5.08 7.33
CA GLY A 237 24.36 5.23 7.80
C GLY A 237 23.57 6.18 6.90
N ILE A 238 24.16 7.34 6.55
CA ILE A 238 23.58 8.29 5.59
C ILE A 238 23.48 7.67 4.19
N SER A 239 24.48 6.90 3.74
CA SER A 239 24.43 6.21 2.43
C SER A 239 23.27 5.20 2.36
N LEU A 240 23.09 4.42 3.43
CA LEU A 240 22.02 3.44 3.57
C LEU A 240 20.64 4.12 3.66
N GLU A 241 20.48 5.17 4.47
CA GLU A 241 19.26 5.99 4.55
C GLU A 241 18.88 6.53 3.16
N ASN A 242 19.84 7.08 2.40
CA ASN A 242 19.58 7.56 1.04
C ASN A 242 19.22 6.44 0.05
N ALA A 243 19.75 5.22 0.24
CA ALA A 243 19.38 4.06 -0.58
C ALA A 243 17.96 3.56 -0.24
N LEU A 244 17.57 3.60 1.03
CA LEU A 244 16.22 3.25 1.49
C LEU A 244 15.18 4.24 0.98
N TYR A 245 15.43 5.56 1.05
CA TYR A 245 14.52 6.55 0.47
C TYR A 245 14.38 6.39 -1.06
N GLN A 246 15.47 6.09 -1.78
CA GLN A 246 15.39 5.80 -3.22
C GLN A 246 14.58 4.54 -3.54
N LEU A 247 14.54 3.58 -2.62
CA LEU A 247 13.69 2.40 -2.75
C LEU A 247 12.22 2.73 -2.43
N GLU A 248 11.95 3.46 -1.35
CA GLU A 248 10.59 3.94 -0.97
C GLU A 248 9.97 4.81 -2.08
N ASP A 249 10.73 5.77 -2.64
CA ASP A 249 10.25 6.61 -3.73
C ASP A 249 9.91 5.79 -4.98
N TYR A 250 10.81 4.88 -5.40
CA TYR A 250 10.62 4.10 -6.63
C TYR A 250 9.49 3.07 -6.51
N ILE A 251 9.35 2.39 -5.36
CA ILE A 251 8.27 1.41 -5.17
C ILE A 251 6.90 2.10 -5.13
N ASN A 252 6.79 3.29 -4.53
CA ASN A 252 5.56 4.07 -4.53
C ASN A 252 5.17 4.51 -5.95
N GLU A 253 6.11 4.98 -6.77
CA GLU A 253 5.85 5.29 -8.17
C GLU A 253 5.45 4.05 -8.99
N ALA A 254 6.16 2.93 -8.79
CA ALA A 254 5.88 1.67 -9.49
C ALA A 254 4.51 1.10 -9.11
N LEU A 255 4.10 1.25 -7.85
CA LEU A 255 2.77 0.90 -7.36
C LEU A 255 1.67 1.72 -8.05
N LEU A 256 1.83 3.04 -8.18
CA LEU A 256 0.86 3.88 -8.92
C LEU A 256 0.77 3.49 -10.41
N ARG A 257 1.88 3.14 -11.05
CA ARG A 257 1.87 2.59 -12.42
C ARG A 257 1.12 1.26 -12.47
N LEU A 258 1.37 0.38 -11.50
CA LEU A 258 0.71 -0.92 -11.41
C LEU A 258 -0.80 -0.81 -11.19
N VAL A 259 -1.27 0.14 -10.37
CA VAL A 259 -2.71 0.43 -10.17
C VAL A 259 -3.40 0.80 -11.50
N TYR A 260 -2.78 1.68 -12.30
CA TYR A 260 -3.33 2.04 -13.62
C TYR A 260 -3.38 0.84 -14.59
N THR A 261 -2.32 0.03 -14.63
CA THR A 261 -2.28 -1.16 -15.48
C THR A 261 -3.26 -2.24 -15.01
N CYS A 262 -3.32 -2.54 -13.71
CA CYS A 262 -4.18 -3.59 -13.15
C CYS A 262 -5.66 -3.33 -13.43
N PHE A 263 -6.13 -2.09 -13.24
CA PHE A 263 -7.52 -1.73 -13.58
C PHE A 263 -7.79 -1.71 -15.09
N LEU A 264 -6.78 -1.38 -15.92
CA LEU A 264 -6.90 -1.47 -17.37
C LEU A 264 -6.96 -2.93 -17.83
N ASP A 265 -6.21 -3.80 -17.19
CA ASP A 265 -6.16 -5.23 -17.49
C ASP A 265 -7.50 -5.89 -17.11
N TYR A 266 -8.18 -5.47 -16.03
CA TYR A 266 -9.56 -5.94 -15.75
C TYR A 266 -10.60 -5.48 -16.78
N ASP A 267 -10.46 -4.28 -17.37
CA ASP A 267 -11.32 -3.84 -18.49
C ASP A 267 -11.04 -4.63 -19.78
N LYS A 268 -9.81 -5.15 -19.97
CA LYS A 268 -9.36 -5.88 -21.18
C LYS A 268 -9.52 -7.40 -21.11
N LEU A 269 -9.24 -7.98 -19.96
CA LEU A 269 -9.22 -9.41 -19.63
C LEU A 269 -10.34 -9.69 -18.63
N SER A 270 -11.56 -9.28 -18.98
CA SER A 270 -12.74 -9.52 -18.17
C SER A 270 -13.11 -11.00 -18.14
N VAL A 271 -13.82 -11.42 -17.09
CA VAL A 271 -14.30 -12.80 -16.93
C VAL A 271 -15.23 -13.20 -18.10
N GLU A 272 -16.05 -12.29 -18.61
CA GLU A 272 -16.84 -12.53 -19.83
C GLU A 272 -15.96 -12.74 -21.07
N ARG A 273 -14.85 -12.01 -21.22
CA ARG A 273 -13.95 -12.24 -22.36
C ARG A 273 -13.28 -13.61 -22.26
N LEU A 274 -12.79 -13.99 -21.07
CA LEU A 274 -12.27 -15.34 -20.83
C LEU A 274 -13.34 -16.40 -21.12
N ARG A 275 -14.59 -16.19 -20.70
CA ARG A 275 -15.73 -17.08 -21.01
C ARG A 275 -15.95 -17.28 -22.50
N MET A 276 -15.84 -16.22 -23.30
CA MET A 276 -15.99 -16.30 -24.76
C MET A 276 -14.81 -17.05 -25.39
N GLU A 277 -13.57 -16.70 -25.04
CA GLU A 277 -12.38 -17.37 -25.56
C GLU A 277 -12.35 -18.87 -25.19
N ILE A 278 -12.75 -19.25 -23.96
CA ILE A 278 -12.86 -20.65 -23.49
C ILE A 278 -13.95 -21.43 -24.25
N LYS A 279 -15.00 -20.77 -24.75
CA LYS A 279 -16.06 -21.41 -25.55
C LYS A 279 -15.63 -21.62 -27.01
N ASP A 280 -14.87 -20.69 -27.56
CA ASP A 280 -14.48 -20.68 -28.97
C ASP A 280 -13.20 -21.48 -29.25
N LYS A 281 -12.32 -21.67 -28.25
CA LYS A 281 -11.03 -22.37 -28.37
C LYS A 281 -11.04 -23.82 -27.89
N HIS A 282 -10.06 -24.61 -28.34
CA HIS A 282 -9.84 -25.97 -27.84
C HIS A 282 -9.19 -25.95 -26.45
N VAL A 283 -9.30 -27.05 -25.72
CA VAL A 283 -8.74 -27.21 -24.36
C VAL A 283 -7.20 -27.18 -24.35
N ASP A 284 -6.56 -27.42 -25.50
CA ASP A 284 -5.10 -27.44 -25.68
C ASP A 284 -4.58 -26.21 -26.45
N ASP A 285 -5.33 -25.10 -26.46
CA ASP A 285 -4.92 -23.86 -27.12
C ASP A 285 -3.94 -23.06 -26.24
N THR A 286 -2.68 -22.97 -26.67
CA THR A 286 -1.64 -22.23 -25.94
C THR A 286 -1.96 -20.74 -25.76
N GLN A 287 -2.79 -20.13 -26.62
CA GLN A 287 -3.25 -18.76 -26.44
C GLN A 287 -4.28 -18.63 -25.31
N LEU A 288 -5.03 -19.69 -25.04
CA LEU A 288 -5.96 -19.72 -23.90
C LEU A 288 -5.17 -19.84 -22.59
N ASP A 289 -4.14 -20.69 -22.56
CA ASP A 289 -3.22 -20.79 -21.41
C ASP A 289 -2.52 -19.45 -21.12
N GLU A 290 -2.06 -18.74 -22.15
CA GLU A 290 -1.49 -17.39 -22.01
C GLU A 290 -2.51 -16.38 -21.43
N LEU A 291 -3.78 -16.42 -21.87
CA LEU A 291 -4.84 -15.54 -21.35
C LEU A 291 -5.22 -15.85 -19.90
N ILE A 292 -5.19 -17.12 -19.50
CA ILE A 292 -5.41 -17.54 -18.10
C ILE A 292 -4.22 -17.06 -17.24
N ALA A 293 -2.98 -17.29 -17.69
CA ALA A 293 -1.80 -16.83 -16.97
C ALA A 293 -1.74 -15.30 -16.81
N ASP A 294 -2.15 -14.52 -17.83
CA ASP A 294 -2.26 -13.06 -17.72
C ASP A 294 -3.36 -12.62 -16.74
N PHE A 295 -4.47 -13.39 -16.62
CA PHE A 295 -5.51 -13.14 -15.62
C PHE A 295 -5.02 -13.43 -14.19
N ASP A 296 -4.39 -14.59 -13.96
CA ASP A 296 -3.84 -14.99 -12.67
C ASP A 296 -2.77 -13.98 -12.20
N VAL A 297 -1.89 -13.55 -13.11
CA VAL A 297 -0.92 -12.47 -12.85
C VAL A 297 -1.61 -11.15 -12.46
N ASN A 298 -2.83 -10.87 -12.95
CA ASN A 298 -3.57 -9.68 -12.53
C ASN A 298 -4.27 -9.85 -11.17
N ILE A 299 -4.67 -11.06 -10.77
CA ILE A 299 -5.07 -11.39 -9.38
C ILE A 299 -3.90 -11.13 -8.44
N ASP A 300 -2.71 -11.64 -8.77
CA ASP A 300 -1.47 -11.44 -8.02
C ASP A 300 -1.10 -9.95 -7.86
N ARG A 301 -1.25 -9.15 -8.93
CA ARG A 301 -1.07 -7.69 -8.87
C ARG A 301 -2.07 -7.03 -7.92
N THR A 302 -3.35 -7.43 -7.97
CA THR A 302 -4.39 -6.94 -7.06
C THR A 302 -4.06 -7.27 -5.60
N THR A 303 -3.59 -8.48 -5.33
CA THR A 303 -3.12 -8.88 -3.99
C THR A 303 -1.98 -7.99 -3.51
N GLN A 304 -0.95 -7.77 -4.32
CA GLN A 304 0.16 -6.88 -3.96
C GLN A 304 -0.29 -5.42 -3.76
N ILE A 305 -1.13 -4.88 -4.65
CA ILE A 305 -1.73 -3.53 -4.49
C ILE A 305 -2.50 -3.45 -3.17
N GLY A 306 -3.28 -4.47 -2.83
CA GLY A 306 -4.08 -4.53 -1.61
C GLY A 306 -3.22 -4.56 -0.34
N MET A 307 -2.11 -5.31 -0.33
CA MET A 307 -1.18 -5.36 0.80
C MET A 307 -0.57 -3.99 1.10
N PHE A 308 -0.15 -3.25 0.07
CA PHE A 308 0.30 -1.85 0.24
C PHE A 308 -0.85 -0.93 0.69
N ALA A 309 -2.03 -1.07 0.09
CA ALA A 309 -3.20 -0.26 0.44
C ALA A 309 -3.65 -0.44 1.91
N ILE A 310 -3.52 -1.64 2.47
CA ILE A 310 -3.78 -1.93 3.89
C ILE A 310 -2.82 -1.16 4.80
N ALA A 311 -1.54 -1.04 4.44
CA ALA A 311 -0.54 -0.26 5.17
C ALA A 311 -0.76 1.27 5.04
N PHE A 312 -1.30 1.72 3.90
CA PHE A 312 -1.57 3.14 3.65
C PHE A 312 -2.97 3.62 4.08
N ALA A 313 -3.88 2.71 4.46
CA ALA A 313 -5.25 3.05 4.82
C ALA A 313 -5.32 3.91 6.09
N ALA A 314 -5.73 5.17 5.94
CA ALA A 314 -5.82 6.13 7.05
C ALA A 314 -6.96 5.84 8.05
N ASN A 315 -7.90 4.94 7.72
CA ASN A 315 -8.96 4.50 8.63
C ASN A 315 -9.21 2.99 8.48
N ALA A 316 -9.66 2.38 9.58
CA ALA A 316 -9.91 0.94 9.65
C ALA A 316 -11.04 0.48 8.72
N LYS A 317 -12.04 1.34 8.41
CA LYS A 317 -13.12 1.02 7.47
C LYS A 317 -12.56 0.65 6.09
N ILE A 318 -11.68 1.47 5.52
CA ILE A 318 -11.06 1.19 4.22
C ILE A 318 -10.15 -0.04 4.35
N LYS A 319 -9.38 -0.16 5.44
CA LYS A 319 -8.54 -1.34 5.71
C LYS A 319 -9.37 -2.64 5.68
N THR A 320 -10.52 -2.68 6.35
CA THR A 320 -11.46 -3.82 6.32
C THR A 320 -12.06 -4.06 4.93
N VAL A 321 -12.43 -3.01 4.19
CA VAL A 321 -12.94 -3.16 2.81
C VAL A 321 -11.88 -3.78 1.90
N VAL A 322 -10.64 -3.27 1.92
CA VAL A 322 -9.55 -3.83 1.10
C VAL A 322 -9.26 -5.29 1.50
N ARG A 323 -9.14 -5.59 2.80
CA ARG A 323 -8.97 -6.97 3.31
C ARG A 323 -10.13 -7.89 2.88
N SER A 324 -11.36 -7.37 2.86
CA SER A 324 -12.53 -8.12 2.39
C SER A 324 -12.43 -8.44 0.91
N CYS A 325 -12.08 -7.47 0.05
CA CYS A 325 -11.91 -7.72 -1.37
C CYS A 325 -10.80 -8.76 -1.62
N LEU A 326 -9.66 -8.67 -0.93
CA LEU A 326 -8.58 -9.66 -1.02
C LEU A 326 -9.04 -11.08 -0.63
N ALA A 327 -9.74 -11.22 0.50
CA ALA A 327 -10.28 -12.50 0.94
C ALA A 327 -11.35 -13.07 -0.03
N SER A 328 -12.07 -12.21 -0.75
CA SER A 328 -12.96 -12.62 -1.83
C SER A 328 -12.17 -13.07 -3.07
N PHE A 329 -11.13 -12.35 -3.49
CA PHE A 329 -10.28 -12.74 -4.63
C PHE A 329 -9.59 -14.08 -4.38
N GLU A 330 -8.96 -14.27 -3.21
CA GLU A 330 -8.37 -15.55 -2.78
C GLU A 330 -9.38 -16.71 -2.86
N SER A 331 -10.64 -16.47 -2.46
CA SER A 331 -11.68 -17.50 -2.55
C SER A 331 -12.17 -17.80 -3.98
N LEU A 332 -12.09 -16.81 -4.88
CA LEU A 332 -12.54 -16.90 -6.27
C LEU A 332 -11.47 -17.51 -7.18
N ASP A 333 -10.20 -17.26 -6.89
CA ASP A 333 -9.03 -17.76 -7.61
C ASP A 333 -9.13 -19.27 -7.90
N SER A 334 -9.37 -20.05 -6.85
CA SER A 334 -9.51 -21.51 -6.92
C SER A 334 -10.71 -22.05 -7.71
N CYS A 335 -11.70 -21.23 -8.07
CA CYS A 335 -12.97 -21.70 -8.63
C CYS A 335 -13.44 -20.98 -9.90
N ILE A 336 -12.97 -19.75 -10.18
CA ILE A 336 -13.47 -18.95 -11.30
C ILE A 336 -13.08 -19.55 -12.66
N ILE A 337 -11.80 -19.87 -12.88
CA ILE A 337 -11.34 -20.51 -14.13
C ILE A 337 -11.93 -21.93 -14.30
N PRO A 338 -11.91 -22.82 -13.29
CA PRO A 338 -12.60 -24.12 -13.38
C PRO A 338 -14.10 -24.03 -13.70
N SER A 339 -14.79 -23.00 -13.19
CA SER A 339 -16.22 -22.81 -13.49
C SER A 339 -16.47 -22.47 -14.97
N LEU A 340 -15.55 -21.76 -15.62
CA LEU A 340 -15.62 -21.40 -17.04
C LEU A 340 -15.31 -22.60 -17.95
N GLN A 341 -14.37 -23.46 -17.55
CA GLN A 341 -13.94 -24.63 -18.32
C GLN A 341 -14.93 -25.81 -18.25
N SER A 342 -15.75 -25.89 -17.19
CA SER A 342 -16.78 -26.93 -17.07
C SER A 342 -17.81 -26.82 -18.21
N LYS A 343 -18.18 -27.97 -18.81
CA LYS A 343 -19.12 -28.03 -19.95
C LYS A 343 -20.56 -28.41 -19.56
N VAL A 344 -20.86 -28.63 -18.27
CA VAL A 344 -22.16 -29.12 -17.79
C VAL A 344 -22.77 -28.12 -16.81
N ASN A 345 -23.92 -27.53 -17.16
CA ASN A 345 -24.69 -26.55 -16.35
C ASN A 345 -23.90 -25.36 -15.78
N SER A 346 -22.69 -25.15 -16.29
CA SER A 346 -21.65 -24.28 -15.73
C SER A 346 -21.89 -22.79 -15.95
N ASN A 347 -22.53 -22.42 -17.06
CA ASN A 347 -22.65 -21.03 -17.49
C ASN A 347 -23.36 -20.13 -16.44
N MET A 348 -24.30 -20.68 -15.67
CA MET A 348 -24.97 -19.93 -14.57
C MET A 348 -24.11 -19.84 -13.31
N TYR A 349 -23.38 -20.91 -12.94
CA TYR A 349 -22.44 -20.87 -11.82
C TYR A 349 -21.30 -19.88 -12.08
N ALA A 350 -20.68 -19.97 -13.27
CA ALA A 350 -19.65 -19.03 -13.70
C ALA A 350 -20.17 -17.58 -13.81
N HIS A 351 -21.46 -17.38 -14.11
CA HIS A 351 -22.06 -16.04 -14.11
C HIS A 351 -22.25 -15.48 -12.70
N VAL A 352 -22.65 -16.31 -11.73
CA VAL A 352 -22.71 -15.93 -10.31
C VAL A 352 -21.32 -15.55 -9.78
N LEU A 353 -20.29 -16.35 -10.08
CA LEU A 353 -18.90 -16.04 -9.68
C LEU A 353 -18.38 -14.78 -10.37
N GLU A 354 -18.67 -14.57 -11.65
CA GLU A 354 -18.35 -13.33 -12.36
C GLU A 354 -19.01 -12.10 -11.71
N GLN A 355 -20.29 -12.18 -11.34
CA GLN A 355 -20.96 -11.05 -10.69
C GLN A 355 -20.31 -10.70 -9.35
N HIS A 356 -19.94 -11.71 -8.55
CA HIS A 356 -19.19 -11.52 -7.31
C HIS A 356 -17.82 -10.88 -7.60
N PHE A 357 -17.08 -11.41 -8.56
CA PHE A 357 -15.76 -10.90 -8.96
C PHE A 357 -15.82 -9.43 -9.40
N ASN A 358 -16.73 -9.08 -10.31
CA ASN A 358 -16.88 -7.73 -10.85
C ASN A 358 -17.34 -6.72 -9.78
N ASP A 359 -18.12 -7.16 -8.79
CA ASP A 359 -18.47 -6.32 -7.64
C ASP A 359 -17.28 -6.08 -6.72
N GLU A 360 -16.44 -7.08 -6.46
CA GLU A 360 -15.24 -6.93 -5.63
C GLU A 360 -14.13 -6.14 -6.33
N VAL A 361 -13.92 -6.29 -7.65
CA VAL A 361 -13.06 -5.39 -8.44
C VAL A 361 -13.52 -3.94 -8.31
N ARG A 362 -14.84 -3.69 -8.36
CA ARG A 362 -15.41 -2.33 -8.21
C ARG A 362 -15.24 -1.77 -6.80
N ASN A 363 -15.47 -2.59 -5.77
CA ASN A 363 -15.28 -2.22 -4.36
C ASN A 363 -13.80 -1.89 -4.07
N PHE A 364 -12.90 -2.78 -4.52
CA PHE A 364 -11.45 -2.61 -4.41
C PHE A 364 -11.01 -1.33 -5.12
N LYS A 365 -11.37 -1.14 -6.39
CA LYS A 365 -11.03 0.06 -7.18
C LYS A 365 -11.49 1.35 -6.49
N ARG A 366 -12.70 1.39 -5.93
CA ARG A 366 -13.18 2.54 -5.13
C ARG A 366 -12.31 2.75 -3.88
N ALA A 367 -12.08 1.70 -3.08
CA ALA A 367 -11.29 1.79 -1.85
C ALA A 367 -9.85 2.28 -2.10
N ILE A 368 -9.21 1.80 -3.18
CA ILE A 368 -7.88 2.25 -3.62
C ILE A 368 -7.89 3.74 -4.03
N GLN A 369 -8.90 4.18 -4.78
CA GLN A 369 -9.04 5.60 -5.16
C GLN A 369 -9.40 6.53 -3.97
N GLU A 370 -9.96 6.02 -2.87
CA GLU A 370 -10.21 6.81 -1.66
C GLU A 370 -8.93 7.11 -0.83
N ILE A 371 -7.90 6.28 -0.94
CA ILE A 371 -6.64 6.45 -0.18
C ILE A 371 -5.53 7.19 -0.96
N ILE A 372 -5.44 6.97 -2.27
CA ILE A 372 -4.36 7.52 -3.10
C ILE A 372 -4.44 9.06 -3.14
N ASP A 373 -3.30 9.74 -2.94
CA ASP A 373 -3.25 11.19 -3.14
C ASP A 373 -3.54 11.59 -4.60
N SER A 374 -4.36 12.64 -4.72
CA SER A 374 -4.89 13.10 -5.99
C SER A 374 -3.85 13.77 -6.88
N HIS A 375 -2.83 14.42 -6.32
CA HIS A 375 -1.72 14.98 -7.08
C HIS A 375 -0.78 13.86 -7.55
N ALA A 376 -0.43 12.90 -6.68
CA ALA A 376 0.41 11.76 -7.04
C ALA A 376 -0.20 10.91 -8.18
N PHE A 377 -1.51 10.61 -8.09
CA PHE A 377 -2.24 9.89 -9.15
C PHE A 377 -2.25 10.68 -10.47
N THR A 378 -2.54 11.98 -10.42
CA THR A 378 -2.54 12.87 -11.59
C THR A 378 -1.15 12.97 -12.23
N SER A 379 -0.08 13.03 -11.44
CA SER A 379 1.31 13.06 -11.93
C SER A 379 1.69 11.75 -12.61
N CYS A 380 1.36 10.60 -12.02
CA CYS A 380 1.59 9.29 -12.64
C CYS A 380 0.86 9.18 -14.00
N TYR A 381 -0.41 9.59 -14.05
CA TYR A 381 -1.15 9.63 -15.32
C TYR A 381 -0.54 10.59 -16.35
N TYR A 382 -0.05 11.75 -15.92
CA TYR A 382 0.63 12.69 -16.81
C TYR A 382 1.88 12.08 -17.45
N ASP A 383 2.67 11.32 -16.69
CA ASP A 383 3.86 10.66 -17.24
C ASP A 383 3.51 9.50 -18.18
N LEU A 384 2.51 8.68 -17.84
CA LEU A 384 1.98 7.63 -18.73
C LEU A 384 1.47 8.21 -20.06
N LEU A 385 0.64 9.26 -20.00
CA LEU A 385 0.15 9.98 -21.18
C LEU A 385 1.32 10.59 -21.98
N ASN A 386 2.29 11.20 -21.30
CA ASN A 386 3.46 11.81 -21.96
C ASN A 386 4.34 10.77 -22.65
N GLN A 387 4.47 9.56 -22.10
CA GLN A 387 5.15 8.43 -22.74
C GLN A 387 4.37 7.95 -23.97
N ALA A 388 3.06 7.69 -23.85
CA ALA A 388 2.22 7.27 -24.98
C ALA A 388 2.24 8.30 -26.14
N VAL A 389 2.11 9.60 -25.85
CA VAL A 389 2.22 10.65 -26.87
C VAL A 389 3.61 10.67 -27.53
N LYS A 390 4.70 10.50 -26.76
CA LYS A 390 6.07 10.47 -27.31
C LYS A 390 6.35 9.25 -28.18
N SER A 391 5.77 8.10 -27.84
CA SER A 391 5.88 6.88 -28.65
C SER A 391 5.06 7.02 -29.93
N CYS A 392 3.81 7.48 -29.83
CA CYS A 392 2.94 7.67 -31.00
C CYS A 392 3.37 8.83 -31.92
N ASP A 393 4.17 9.79 -31.42
CA ASP A 393 4.86 10.80 -32.24
C ASP A 393 6.00 10.21 -33.11
N LYS A 394 6.46 8.97 -32.82
CA LYS A 394 7.45 8.24 -33.63
C LYS A 394 6.80 7.17 -34.51
N GLU A 395 5.91 6.39 -33.93
CA GLU A 395 5.22 5.26 -34.56
C GLU A 395 3.79 5.21 -34.00
N TYR A 396 2.81 5.53 -34.84
CA TYR A 396 1.42 5.67 -34.40
C TYR A 396 0.85 4.33 -33.91
N ASN A 397 0.51 4.25 -32.63
CA ASN A 397 -0.12 3.08 -32.02
C ASN A 397 -1.49 3.46 -31.43
N LYS A 398 -2.56 3.07 -32.13
CA LYS A 398 -3.94 3.35 -31.71
C LYS A 398 -4.28 2.73 -30.35
N GLN A 399 -3.89 1.47 -30.11
CA GLN A 399 -4.17 0.78 -28.85
C GLN A 399 -3.54 1.50 -27.66
N SER A 400 -2.30 2.00 -27.80
CA SER A 400 -1.63 2.78 -26.76
C SER A 400 -2.38 4.08 -26.42
N LEU A 401 -3.04 4.72 -27.41
CA LEU A 401 -3.87 5.90 -27.19
C LEU A 401 -5.23 5.57 -26.55
N GLU A 402 -5.82 4.42 -26.89
CA GLU A 402 -7.03 3.91 -26.25
C GLU A 402 -6.77 3.55 -24.77
N ASP A 403 -5.67 2.88 -24.50
CA ASP A 403 -5.22 2.50 -23.15
C ASP A 403 -5.09 3.72 -22.22
N VAL A 404 -4.38 4.78 -22.66
CA VAL A 404 -4.25 6.01 -21.84
C VAL A 404 -5.54 6.84 -21.79
N VAL A 405 -6.53 6.58 -22.64
CA VAL A 405 -7.89 7.14 -22.51
C VAL A 405 -8.73 6.36 -21.49
N GLN A 406 -8.52 5.06 -21.33
CA GLN A 406 -9.15 4.30 -20.25
C GLN A 406 -8.52 4.63 -18.90
N MET A 407 -7.19 4.73 -18.81
CA MET A 407 -6.51 5.22 -17.60
C MET A 407 -6.99 6.63 -17.18
N ALA A 408 -7.29 7.51 -18.15
CA ALA A 408 -7.88 8.82 -17.89
C ALA A 408 -9.29 8.75 -17.26
N ASN A 409 -10.05 7.70 -17.55
CA ASN A 409 -11.36 7.48 -16.94
C ASN A 409 -11.23 7.11 -15.48
N PHE A 410 -10.21 6.33 -15.11
CA PHE A 410 -9.93 6.03 -13.71
C PHE A 410 -9.53 7.30 -12.94
N LEU A 411 -8.79 8.21 -13.58
CA LEU A 411 -8.51 9.54 -13.01
C LEU A 411 -9.78 10.41 -12.91
N TYR A 412 -10.67 10.36 -13.90
CA TYR A 412 -11.96 11.06 -13.84
C TYR A 412 -12.85 10.53 -12.71
N GLU A 413 -12.98 9.21 -12.57
CA GLU A 413 -13.71 8.49 -11.50
C GLU A 413 -13.16 8.82 -10.13
N HIS A 414 -11.84 8.83 -9.97
CA HIS A 414 -11.15 9.22 -8.73
C HIS A 414 -11.64 10.57 -8.21
N PHE A 415 -11.78 11.57 -9.09
CA PHE A 415 -12.32 12.90 -8.75
C PHE A 415 -13.85 12.97 -8.68
N GLN A 416 -14.60 11.90 -9.00
CA GLN A 416 -16.02 11.80 -8.66
C GLN A 416 -16.27 11.38 -7.21
N LEU A 417 -15.27 10.79 -6.53
CA LEU A 417 -15.42 10.35 -5.14
C LEU A 417 -15.53 11.55 -4.19
N PRO A 418 -16.48 11.57 -3.23
CA PRO A 418 -16.69 12.71 -2.33
C PRO A 418 -15.44 13.14 -1.55
N VAL A 419 -14.59 12.19 -1.16
CA VAL A 419 -13.32 12.44 -0.45
C VAL A 419 -12.35 13.27 -1.30
N ASN A 420 -12.31 13.01 -2.60
CA ASN A 420 -11.41 13.66 -3.55
C ASN A 420 -11.99 14.97 -4.11
N GLN A 421 -13.32 15.07 -4.24
CA GLN A 421 -14.00 16.34 -4.54
C GLN A 421 -13.71 17.41 -3.47
N LYS A 422 -13.69 17.03 -2.18
CA LYS A 422 -13.26 17.93 -1.08
C LYS A 422 -11.80 18.41 -1.25
N GLY A 423 -10.95 17.64 -1.92
CA GLY A 423 -9.60 18.08 -2.31
C GLY A 423 -9.63 19.09 -3.46
N LEU A 424 -10.42 18.81 -4.49
CA LEU A 424 -10.59 19.67 -5.67
C LEU A 424 -11.12 21.07 -5.31
N GLN A 425 -12.01 21.17 -4.31
CA GLN A 425 -12.60 22.42 -3.84
C GLN A 425 -11.64 23.34 -3.06
N LYS A 426 -10.47 22.86 -2.63
CA LYS A 426 -9.49 23.69 -1.87
C LYS A 426 -8.73 24.70 -2.73
N HIS A 427 -8.75 24.54 -4.05
CA HIS A 427 -7.98 25.35 -5.00
C HIS A 427 -8.94 25.98 -6.01
N GLY A 428 -8.92 27.32 -6.14
CA GLY A 428 -9.96 28.07 -6.86
C GLY A 428 -10.14 27.64 -8.32
N ASP A 429 -9.05 27.47 -9.06
CA ASP A 429 -9.10 27.12 -10.49
C ASP A 429 -9.22 25.60 -10.76
N SER A 430 -9.00 24.75 -9.76
CA SER A 430 -8.94 23.28 -9.94
C SER A 430 -10.25 22.69 -10.47
N ILE A 431 -11.40 23.20 -10.05
CA ILE A 431 -12.71 22.76 -10.58
C ILE A 431 -12.86 23.13 -12.06
N ALA A 432 -12.40 24.31 -12.47
CA ALA A 432 -12.47 24.77 -13.85
C ALA A 432 -11.48 23.98 -14.75
N LEU A 433 -10.30 23.65 -14.22
CA LEU A 433 -9.32 22.80 -14.89
C LEU A 433 -9.81 21.35 -15.02
N PHE A 434 -10.43 20.79 -13.98
CA PHE A 434 -11.03 19.45 -14.03
C PHE A 434 -12.18 19.36 -15.05
N LYS A 435 -13.05 20.38 -15.14
CA LYS A 435 -14.07 20.46 -16.21
C LYS A 435 -13.45 20.49 -17.61
N LYS A 436 -12.36 21.24 -17.80
CA LYS A 436 -11.59 21.25 -19.07
C LYS A 436 -10.95 19.91 -19.38
N PHE A 437 -10.40 19.22 -18.38
CA PHE A 437 -9.86 17.85 -18.49
C PHE A 437 -10.96 16.86 -18.92
N SER A 438 -12.12 16.90 -18.26
CA SER A 438 -13.26 16.06 -18.63
C SER A 438 -13.71 16.30 -20.09
N LEU A 439 -13.77 17.56 -20.54
CA LEU A 439 -14.16 17.89 -21.90
C LEU A 439 -13.19 17.32 -22.94
N ILE A 440 -11.88 17.60 -22.79
CA ILE A 440 -10.87 17.13 -23.75
C ILE A 440 -10.70 15.60 -23.73
N LEU A 441 -10.95 14.95 -22.59
CA LEU A 441 -11.02 13.49 -22.51
C LEU A 441 -12.16 12.92 -23.38
N GLN A 442 -13.34 13.54 -23.37
CA GLN A 442 -14.43 13.13 -24.26
C GLN A 442 -14.10 13.40 -25.74
N GLU A 443 -13.38 14.48 -26.06
CA GLU A 443 -12.86 14.68 -27.44
C GLU A 443 -11.86 13.60 -27.85
N CYS A 444 -10.94 13.20 -26.97
CA CYS A 444 -9.99 12.10 -27.21
C CYS A 444 -10.71 10.75 -27.44
N LYS A 445 -11.76 10.45 -26.67
CA LYS A 445 -12.63 9.29 -26.90
C LYS A 445 -13.33 9.36 -28.26
N ALA A 446 -13.96 10.50 -28.56
CA ALA A 446 -14.72 10.68 -29.79
C ALA A 446 -13.83 10.53 -31.02
N ILE A 447 -12.65 11.16 -31.04
CA ILE A 447 -11.76 11.12 -32.22
C ILE A 447 -11.17 9.72 -32.46
N LEU A 448 -10.91 8.93 -31.42
CA LEU A 448 -10.51 7.52 -31.54
C LEU A 448 -11.65 6.62 -32.05
N LYS A 449 -12.90 6.89 -31.65
CA LYS A 449 -14.06 6.17 -32.21
C LYS A 449 -14.29 6.53 -33.68
N CYS A 450 -14.20 7.81 -34.05
CA CYS A 450 -14.36 8.26 -35.43
C CYS A 450 -13.30 7.68 -36.38
N SER A 451 -12.06 7.44 -35.92
CA SER A 451 -11.01 6.86 -36.77
C SER A 451 -11.22 5.40 -37.17
N ASN A 452 -12.25 4.71 -36.65
CA ASN A 452 -12.65 3.39 -37.14
C ASN A 452 -13.58 3.42 -38.38
N GLY A 453 -14.23 4.55 -38.66
CA GLY A 453 -15.21 4.68 -39.76
C GLY A 453 -15.00 5.88 -40.68
N GLN A 454 -14.10 6.80 -40.34
CA GLN A 454 -13.70 7.94 -41.14
C GLN A 454 -12.17 8.01 -41.19
N HIS A 455 -11.60 8.40 -42.33
CA HIS A 455 -10.16 8.68 -42.47
C HIS A 455 -9.79 9.95 -41.68
N VAL A 456 -9.62 9.82 -40.37
CA VAL A 456 -9.11 10.86 -39.49
C VAL A 456 -7.59 10.77 -39.46
N GLU A 457 -6.92 11.82 -39.91
CA GLU A 457 -5.46 11.91 -39.89
C GLU A 457 -4.87 11.69 -38.48
N GLU A 458 -3.83 10.85 -38.40
CA GLU A 458 -3.11 10.54 -37.15
C GLU A 458 -2.61 11.80 -36.43
N GLN A 459 -2.10 12.79 -37.19
CA GLN A 459 -1.66 14.07 -36.64
C GLN A 459 -2.79 14.82 -35.93
N ARG A 460 -4.04 14.73 -36.43
CA ARG A 460 -5.23 15.34 -35.83
C ARG A 460 -5.63 14.62 -34.54
N ILE A 461 -5.48 13.30 -34.48
CA ILE A 461 -5.64 12.50 -33.26
C ILE A 461 -4.59 12.94 -32.23
N LEU A 462 -3.31 12.87 -32.57
CA LEU A 462 -2.20 13.24 -31.68
C LEU A 462 -2.28 14.69 -31.19
N LYS A 463 -2.78 15.61 -32.00
CA LYS A 463 -3.03 17.00 -31.58
C LYS A 463 -4.00 17.09 -30.39
N ARG A 464 -5.06 16.26 -30.33
CA ARG A 464 -5.99 16.22 -29.19
C ARG A 464 -5.32 15.68 -27.94
N PHE A 465 -4.52 14.62 -28.06
CA PHE A 465 -3.73 14.08 -26.93
C PHE A 465 -2.68 15.07 -26.41
N LYS A 466 -2.05 15.85 -27.30
CA LYS A 466 -1.15 16.95 -26.90
C LYS A 466 -1.88 18.08 -26.15
N ILE A 467 -3.14 18.37 -26.48
CA ILE A 467 -4.00 19.31 -25.75
C ILE A 467 -4.40 18.73 -24.38
N LEU A 468 -4.83 17.45 -24.32
CA LEU A 468 -5.11 16.74 -23.06
C LEU A 468 -3.91 16.80 -22.11
N ARG A 469 -2.70 16.48 -22.60
CA ARG A 469 -1.45 16.57 -21.83
C ARG A 469 -1.17 18.00 -21.34
N SER A 470 -1.47 19.03 -22.14
CA SER A 470 -1.27 20.43 -21.76
C SER A 470 -2.25 20.89 -20.68
N ILE A 471 -3.52 20.49 -20.76
CA ILE A 471 -4.54 20.76 -19.75
C ILE A 471 -4.22 20.01 -18.45
N LEU A 472 -3.86 18.73 -18.56
CA LEU A 472 -3.49 17.89 -17.44
C LEU A 472 -2.29 18.44 -16.66
N ARG A 473 -1.27 18.97 -17.35
CA ARG A 473 -0.13 19.61 -16.68
C ARG A 473 -0.58 20.80 -15.82
N LYS A 474 -1.40 21.70 -16.39
CA LYS A 474 -1.93 22.85 -15.63
C LYS A 474 -2.79 22.42 -14.45
N PHE A 475 -3.53 21.32 -14.59
CA PHE A 475 -4.34 20.76 -13.52
C PHE A 475 -3.48 20.18 -12.39
N MET A 476 -2.43 19.42 -12.73
CA MET A 476 -1.43 18.92 -11.79
C MET A 476 -0.71 20.06 -11.06
N ASP A 477 -0.24 21.09 -11.80
CA ASP A 477 0.43 22.26 -11.23
C ASP A 477 -0.47 23.02 -10.22
N GLU A 478 -1.79 23.03 -10.43
CA GLU A 478 -2.76 23.64 -9.50
C GLU A 478 -3.06 22.75 -8.28
N LEU A 479 -3.16 21.43 -8.47
CA LEU A 479 -3.32 20.45 -7.39
C LEU A 479 -2.11 20.38 -6.44
N GLY A 480 -0.90 20.60 -6.96
CA GLY A 480 0.33 20.64 -6.16
C GLY A 480 0.46 21.91 -5.31
N GLY A 481 -0.37 22.93 -5.59
CA GLY A 481 -0.29 24.25 -4.99
C GLY A 481 0.87 25.07 -5.55
N LYS A 482 0.57 26.19 -6.22
CA LYS A 482 1.61 27.17 -6.55
C LYS A 482 2.20 27.75 -5.26
N PRO A 483 3.52 27.89 -5.12
CA PRO A 483 4.07 28.72 -4.05
C PRO A 483 3.52 30.15 -4.21
N PRO A 484 3.16 30.84 -3.12
CA PRO A 484 2.60 32.17 -3.19
C PRO A 484 3.72 33.20 -3.43
N ASP A 485 4.17 33.33 -4.68
CA ASP A 485 4.68 34.57 -5.24
C ASP A 485 4.71 34.49 -6.77
N GLY A 486 4.10 35.49 -7.42
CA GLY A 486 3.92 35.50 -8.86
C GLY A 486 5.09 36.12 -9.61
N ASN A 487 5.68 35.39 -10.55
CA ASN A 487 6.32 36.01 -11.71
C ASN A 487 6.27 35.07 -12.93
N PRO A 488 5.70 35.50 -14.09
CA PRO A 488 5.56 34.66 -15.27
C PRO A 488 6.72 34.86 -16.25
N LEU A 489 7.76 34.01 -16.23
CA LEU A 489 8.71 33.93 -17.34
C LEU A 489 9.45 32.58 -17.38
N GLY A 490 9.76 32.10 -18.60
CA GLY A 490 10.78 31.04 -18.80
C GLY A 490 10.25 29.65 -19.15
N THR A 491 9.90 29.44 -20.42
CA THR A 491 9.81 28.09 -21.00
C THR A 491 11.20 27.48 -21.13
N THR A 492 11.55 26.43 -20.37
CA THR A 492 12.77 25.63 -20.65
C THR A 492 12.50 24.13 -20.75
N LYS A 493 13.14 23.55 -21.77
CA LYS A 493 13.28 22.11 -22.02
C LYS A 493 14.31 21.52 -21.05
N SER A 494 14.44 20.20 -21.04
CA SER A 494 15.54 19.49 -20.36
C SER A 494 16.92 20.08 -20.68
N GLN A 495 17.61 20.55 -19.65
CA GLN A 495 19.07 20.56 -19.48
C GLN A 495 19.32 20.52 -17.96
N VAL A 496 20.09 19.55 -17.46
CA VAL A 496 21.55 19.66 -17.25
C VAL A 496 21.91 20.82 -16.33
N PHE A 497 22.27 20.44 -15.10
CA PHE A 497 23.35 20.98 -14.27
C PHE A 497 23.68 22.48 -14.43
N LEU A 498 23.21 23.28 -13.48
CA LEU A 498 23.83 24.55 -13.11
C LEU A 498 23.91 24.59 -11.58
N MET A 499 25.12 24.74 -11.05
CA MET A 499 25.33 24.91 -9.62
C MET A 499 24.87 26.31 -9.22
N SER A 500 24.13 26.42 -8.12
CA SER A 500 23.87 27.69 -7.48
C SER A 500 24.90 27.90 -6.36
N ASP A 501 25.67 28.97 -6.45
CA ASP A 501 26.56 29.43 -5.38
C ASP A 501 25.71 29.90 -4.19
N GLU A 502 25.50 29.04 -3.20
CA GLU A 502 25.30 29.34 -1.77
C GLU A 502 25.07 28.01 -1.00
N LEU A 503 26.11 27.17 -0.95
CA LEU A 503 26.17 26.00 -0.08
C LEU A 503 26.64 26.40 1.32
N SER A 504 26.06 25.84 2.38
CA SER A 504 26.61 26.02 3.74
C SER A 504 27.99 25.36 3.88
N GLU A 505 28.82 25.80 4.83
CA GLU A 505 30.18 25.26 5.03
C GLU A 505 30.22 23.72 5.13
N SER A 506 29.23 23.12 5.79
CA SER A 506 29.11 21.65 5.87
C SER A 506 28.80 21.00 4.52
N GLN A 507 27.99 21.63 3.67
CA GLN A 507 27.69 21.14 2.32
C GLN A 507 28.88 21.33 1.36
N GLN A 508 29.69 22.38 1.55
CA GLN A 508 30.95 22.58 0.83
C GLN A 508 31.97 21.48 1.19
N MET A 509 32.00 21.04 2.46
CA MET A 509 32.86 19.94 2.93
C MET A 509 32.49 18.58 2.32
N PHE A 510 31.20 18.29 2.07
CA PHE A 510 30.81 17.07 1.36
C PHE A 510 31.06 17.16 -0.15
N ALA A 511 30.84 18.34 -0.76
CA ALA A 511 31.14 18.57 -2.17
C ALA A 511 32.64 18.42 -2.50
N SER A 512 33.54 18.86 -1.61
CA SER A 512 34.99 18.73 -1.80
C SER A 512 35.52 17.29 -1.70
N ILE A 513 34.75 16.37 -1.11
CA ILE A 513 35.05 14.92 -1.02
C ILE A 513 34.38 14.14 -2.19
N GLY A 514 33.73 14.84 -3.12
CA GLY A 514 33.06 14.23 -4.28
C GLY A 514 31.69 13.62 -3.98
N ILE A 515 31.17 13.78 -2.76
CA ILE A 515 29.84 13.33 -2.37
C ILE A 515 28.84 14.43 -2.75
N SER A 516 28.23 14.30 -3.93
CA SER A 516 27.19 15.22 -4.40
C SER A 516 25.97 15.18 -3.46
N PRO A 517 25.59 16.29 -2.80
CA PRO A 517 24.37 16.31 -1.99
C PRO A 517 23.14 16.18 -2.91
N SER A 518 22.25 15.23 -2.62
CA SER A 518 20.97 15.13 -3.33
C SER A 518 20.05 16.27 -2.91
N ILE A 519 20.13 17.39 -3.62
CA ILE A 519 19.22 18.55 -3.46
C ILE A 519 18.04 18.38 -4.42
N ARG A 520 17.08 17.56 -4.00
CA ARG A 520 15.68 17.70 -4.41
C ARG A 520 14.81 17.86 -3.17
N SER A 521 14.58 19.11 -2.79
CA SER A 521 13.46 19.51 -1.93
C SER A 521 13.13 20.96 -2.25
N ILE A 522 12.01 21.19 -2.95
CA ILE A 522 11.52 22.54 -3.32
C ILE A 522 10.57 23.03 -2.22
N LEU A 523 10.99 22.87 -0.97
CA LEU A 523 10.27 23.30 0.22
C LEU A 523 11.30 23.75 1.26
N TYR A 524 11.68 25.02 1.19
CA TYR A 524 11.80 25.98 2.30
C TYR A 524 12.51 27.24 1.80
N SER A 525 11.80 28.37 1.82
CA SER A 525 12.38 29.69 1.65
C SER A 525 13.10 30.09 2.95
N ASN A 526 14.44 30.16 2.91
CA ASN A 526 15.19 30.81 3.96
C ASN A 526 15.02 32.32 3.81
N SER A 527 14.20 32.93 4.68
CA SER A 527 14.22 34.38 4.90
C SER A 527 15.23 34.68 6.01
N PRO A 528 16.40 35.28 5.71
CA PRO A 528 17.30 35.73 6.76
C PRO A 528 16.74 37.01 7.39
N SER A 529 16.68 37.04 8.73
CA SER A 529 16.37 38.23 9.49
C SER A 529 17.43 39.31 9.26
N THR A 530 16.98 40.55 9.09
CA THR A 530 17.85 41.71 8.86
C THR A 530 18.76 41.98 10.07
N GLY A 531 20.05 41.69 9.90
CA GLY A 531 21.13 42.06 10.83
C GLY A 531 22.38 42.37 10.03
N GLY A 532 22.62 43.65 9.73
CA GLY A 532 23.67 44.04 8.80
C GLY A 532 25.07 44.07 9.43
N GLN A 533 26.07 43.58 8.70
CA GLN A 533 27.41 44.15 8.67
C GLN A 533 28.11 43.73 7.37
N ALA A 534 28.82 44.68 6.75
CA ALA A 534 29.47 44.48 5.44
C ALA A 534 30.97 44.24 5.61
N GLN A 535 31.54 43.29 4.84
CA GLN A 535 32.97 43.31 4.51
C GLN A 535 33.27 42.66 3.16
N ARG A 536 34.49 42.90 2.67
CA ARG A 536 34.80 42.99 1.23
C ARG A 536 35.46 41.72 0.65
N GLN A 537 35.29 41.61 -0.67
CA GLN A 537 35.92 40.63 -1.57
C GLN A 537 37.45 40.59 -1.45
N HIS A 538 38.04 39.40 -1.68
CA HIS A 538 39.34 39.28 -2.35
C HIS A 538 39.37 38.02 -3.24
N LYS A 539 39.76 38.18 -4.51
CA LYS A 539 40.12 37.09 -5.44
C LYS A 539 41.62 36.79 -5.35
N LEU A 540 42.05 35.59 -5.77
CA LEU A 540 43.07 35.35 -6.82
C LEU A 540 43.16 33.82 -7.16
N PRO A 541 43.71 33.40 -8.32
CA PRO A 541 43.59 32.03 -8.88
C PRO A 541 44.93 31.28 -9.12
N SER A 542 44.87 29.96 -9.41
CA SER A 542 45.86 29.10 -10.12
C SER A 542 45.61 27.61 -9.78
N ASP A 543 45.98 26.55 -10.52
CA ASP A 543 46.17 26.26 -11.96
C ASP A 543 46.50 24.75 -12.10
N SER A 544 46.46 24.18 -13.33
CA SER A 544 47.15 22.91 -13.73
C SER A 544 46.63 21.56 -13.15
N MET A 545 46.75 20.35 -13.74
CA MET A 545 46.76 19.75 -15.10
C MET A 545 47.36 18.31 -14.99
N LYS A 546 46.82 17.33 -15.76
CA LYS A 546 47.38 15.97 -16.06
C LYS A 546 47.42 14.94 -14.89
N GLY A 547 47.34 13.61 -15.10
CA GLY A 547 46.99 12.83 -16.31
C GLY A 547 47.41 11.34 -16.27
N ASN A 548 46.56 10.46 -16.85
CA ASN A 548 46.81 9.11 -17.44
C ASN A 548 47.22 7.86 -16.60
N CYS A 549 46.39 6.79 -16.74
CA CYS A 549 46.70 5.35 -17.03
C CYS A 549 47.65 4.53 -16.08
N SER A 550 47.65 3.19 -15.98
CA SER A 550 47.15 2.09 -16.83
C SER A 550 47.18 0.67 -16.16
N MET A 551 46.36 -0.27 -16.66
CA MET A 551 46.59 -1.75 -16.82
C MET A 551 46.58 -2.80 -15.67
N LEU A 552 46.00 -3.97 -16.00
CA LEU A 552 46.02 -5.30 -15.33
C LEU A 552 47.17 -6.19 -15.88
N PRO A 553 47.53 -7.36 -15.27
CA PRO A 553 46.95 -8.65 -15.74
C PRO A 553 46.86 -9.87 -14.74
N LEU A 554 45.80 -10.68 -14.96
CA LEU A 554 45.62 -12.16 -14.87
C LEU A 554 46.55 -13.13 -14.07
N THR A 555 45.93 -13.87 -13.12
CA THR A 555 45.86 -15.37 -12.90
C THR A 555 46.96 -16.33 -13.44
N PRO A 556 47.33 -17.44 -12.73
CA PRO A 556 46.47 -18.64 -12.59
C PRO A 556 46.59 -19.52 -11.30
N ALA A 557 45.64 -20.47 -11.14
CA ALA A 557 45.64 -21.57 -10.16
C ALA A 557 46.22 -22.88 -10.78
N PRO A 558 46.46 -23.99 -10.02
CA PRO A 558 45.38 -25.00 -9.81
C PRO A 558 45.47 -25.98 -8.59
N VAL A 559 44.31 -26.52 -8.15
CA VAL A 559 44.09 -27.94 -7.69
C VAL A 559 44.76 -28.37 -6.32
N LYS A 560 44.33 -29.36 -5.49
CA LYS A 560 43.39 -30.51 -5.57
C LYS A 560 42.54 -30.74 -4.26
N ALA A 561 41.74 -31.79 -4.26
CA ALA A 561 40.75 -32.29 -3.27
C ALA A 561 41.26 -33.37 -2.27
N ASN A 562 40.57 -33.60 -1.12
CA ASN A 562 39.75 -34.82 -0.81
C ASN A 562 39.33 -35.07 0.67
N HIS A 563 38.21 -35.82 0.84
CA HIS A 563 37.79 -36.76 1.92
C HIS A 563 37.21 -36.34 3.30
N LEU A 564 35.88 -36.54 3.44
CA LEU A 564 35.12 -37.50 4.31
C LEU A 564 35.06 -37.42 5.87
N ASN A 565 33.90 -37.94 6.35
CA ASN A 565 33.47 -38.36 7.71
C ASN A 565 33.03 -37.23 8.69
N VAL A 566 31.88 -37.23 9.40
CA VAL A 566 30.89 -38.21 9.97
C VAL A 566 30.94 -38.20 11.52
N SER A 567 29.77 -38.38 12.15
CA SER A 567 29.42 -38.31 13.59
C SER A 567 29.26 -36.88 14.16
N ALA A 568 28.20 -36.44 14.84
CA ALA A 568 27.10 -37.02 15.66
C ALA A 568 27.35 -37.00 17.18
N SER A 569 26.79 -36.00 17.88
CA SER A 569 26.22 -36.14 19.24
C SER A 569 25.40 -34.90 19.66
N LYS A 570 24.27 -35.17 20.33
CA LYS A 570 23.48 -34.24 21.18
C LYS A 570 23.76 -34.63 22.66
N PRO A 571 23.01 -34.16 23.68
CA PRO A 571 22.83 -32.77 24.17
C PRO A 571 23.00 -32.65 25.71
N THR A 572 23.07 -31.43 26.25
CA THR A 572 22.65 -31.03 27.64
C THR A 572 22.76 -29.49 27.70
N ALA A 573 21.78 -28.65 28.08
CA ALA A 573 20.75 -28.66 29.13
C ALA A 573 21.26 -28.14 30.51
N ASN A 574 20.44 -27.27 31.14
CA ASN A 574 20.60 -26.56 32.42
C ASN A 574 21.48 -25.27 32.39
N SER A 575 21.15 -24.18 33.12
CA SER A 575 19.86 -23.75 33.70
C SER A 575 19.94 -22.29 34.23
N SER A 576 18.77 -21.63 34.32
CA SER A 576 18.38 -20.67 35.38
C SER A 576 19.20 -19.39 35.67
N LEU A 577 18.60 -18.26 35.26
CA LEU A 577 18.18 -17.13 36.12
C LEU A 577 19.19 -16.41 37.04
N LYS A 578 19.30 -15.09 36.85
CA LYS A 578 19.24 -14.09 37.94
C LYS A 578 18.70 -12.74 37.43
N LYS A 579 17.45 -12.42 37.81
CA LYS A 579 16.92 -11.04 37.84
C LYS A 579 17.29 -10.42 39.20
N CYS A 580 17.56 -9.11 39.24
CA CYS A 580 16.95 -8.17 40.20
C CYS A 580 17.29 -6.70 39.86
N PRO A 581 16.53 -5.72 40.37
CA PRO A 581 16.33 -4.40 39.73
C PRO A 581 17.02 -3.25 40.48
N ILE A 582 16.83 -2.00 40.02
CA ILE A 582 16.72 -0.79 40.86
C ILE A 582 16.01 0.35 40.08
N ASN A 583 15.16 1.11 40.78
CA ASN A 583 14.50 2.33 40.28
C ASN A 583 15.42 3.56 40.44
N SER A 584 15.29 4.57 39.57
CA SER A 584 15.44 5.99 39.97
C SER A 584 14.73 6.91 38.97
N ALA A 585 14.34 8.11 39.41
CA ALA A 585 13.42 9.00 38.69
C ALA A 585 13.99 10.40 38.44
N GLY A 586 13.57 10.99 37.31
CA GLY A 586 13.67 12.42 36.98
C GLY A 586 14.85 12.84 36.09
N PRO A 587 14.85 14.07 35.53
CA PRO A 587 13.73 14.97 35.27
C PRO A 587 13.47 15.17 33.75
N GLN A 588 12.25 15.58 33.37
CA GLN A 588 11.95 15.88 31.95
C GLN A 588 12.63 17.18 31.47
N VAL A 589 13.28 17.12 30.30
CA VAL A 589 13.78 18.30 29.58
C VAL A 589 13.15 18.32 28.18
N ASN A 590 12.23 19.28 27.96
CA ASN A 590 11.61 19.52 26.66
C ASN A 590 12.67 19.89 25.61
N ARG A 591 12.91 19.00 24.64
CA ARG A 591 13.71 19.31 23.45
C ARG A 591 12.79 19.68 22.28
N PHE A 592 12.96 20.89 21.78
CA PHE A 592 12.29 21.35 20.57
C PHE A 592 12.80 20.54 19.35
N ASN A 593 11.88 19.84 18.69
CA ASN A 593 12.18 19.08 17.48
C ASN A 593 12.39 20.02 16.28
N VAL A 594 13.64 20.16 15.84
CA VAL A 594 13.96 20.75 14.53
C VAL A 594 13.42 19.83 13.44
N ARG A 595 12.51 20.34 12.60
CA ARG A 595 11.82 19.55 11.57
C ARG A 595 12.80 18.97 10.55
N ARG A 596 12.97 17.64 10.53
CA ARG A 596 13.66 16.90 9.46
C ARG A 596 12.89 16.99 8.13
N LYS A 597 13.56 16.61 7.04
CA LYS A 597 12.95 16.45 5.71
C LYS A 597 11.72 15.55 5.79
N VAL A 598 10.67 15.92 5.07
CA VAL A 598 9.40 15.18 5.04
C VAL A 598 9.47 14.15 3.92
N SER A 599 9.29 12.85 4.24
CA SER A 599 9.18 11.77 3.24
C SER A 599 8.00 12.02 2.28
N LEU A 600 8.17 11.56 1.03
CA LEU A 600 7.16 11.61 -0.04
C LEU A 600 5.85 10.94 0.38
N ARG A 601 5.86 10.07 1.39
CA ARG A 601 4.69 9.49 2.05
C ARG A 601 3.66 10.54 2.49
N LYS A 602 4.10 11.73 2.93
CA LYS A 602 3.20 12.84 3.33
C LYS A 602 2.57 13.59 2.14
N ALA A 603 3.04 13.32 0.93
CA ALA A 603 2.47 13.80 -0.33
C ALA A 603 1.67 12.71 -1.07
N MET A 604 1.92 11.42 -0.82
CA MET A 604 1.23 10.29 -1.47
C MET A 604 -0.06 9.85 -0.77
N PHE A 605 -0.24 10.14 0.52
CA PHE A 605 -1.41 9.70 1.30
C PHE A 605 -1.88 10.78 2.29
N LYS A 606 -3.17 11.14 2.25
CA LYS A 606 -3.77 12.09 3.20
C LYS A 606 -4.01 11.43 4.57
N LYS A 607 -3.06 11.58 5.50
CA LYS A 607 -3.41 11.50 6.93
C LYS A 607 -4.28 12.70 7.30
N HIS A 608 -5.59 12.49 7.33
CA HIS A 608 -6.56 13.44 7.89
C HIS A 608 -6.66 13.24 9.40
N THR A 609 -6.36 14.28 10.18
CA THR A 609 -6.84 14.43 11.55
C THR A 609 -8.15 15.20 11.52
N THR A 610 -9.22 14.62 12.08
CA THR A 610 -10.49 15.31 12.30
C THR A 610 -11.06 14.87 13.64
N CYS A 611 -11.13 15.81 14.58
CA CYS A 611 -11.94 15.69 15.79
C CYS A 611 -13.37 16.20 15.50
N ASP A 612 -14.27 15.94 16.45
CA ASP A 612 -15.59 16.55 16.62
C ASP A 612 -16.69 16.25 15.59
N ASN A 613 -17.57 15.33 15.97
CA ASN A 613 -19.00 15.63 16.25
C ASN A 613 -19.69 14.33 16.74
N ALA A 614 -20.01 14.25 18.03
CA ALA A 614 -20.39 12.99 18.69
C ALA A 614 -21.77 12.96 19.39
N GLU A 615 -22.62 13.98 19.20
CA GLU A 615 -23.84 14.18 20.02
C GLU A 615 -25.19 14.13 19.28
N GLU A 616 -25.27 13.88 17.98
CA GLU A 616 -26.52 14.07 17.21
C GLU A 616 -27.23 12.78 16.71
N VAL A 617 -26.88 11.60 17.24
CA VAL A 617 -27.47 10.31 16.76
C VAL A 617 -27.85 9.35 17.90
N TYR A 618 -28.57 9.82 18.92
CA TYR A 618 -29.12 8.96 19.98
C TYR A 618 -30.64 8.70 19.89
N ASP A 619 -31.38 9.44 19.06
CA ASP A 619 -32.86 9.42 19.06
C ASP A 619 -33.55 8.59 17.95
N ILE A 620 -32.81 7.93 17.06
CA ILE A 620 -33.42 7.17 15.95
C ILE A 620 -33.84 5.74 16.37
N TYR A 621 -33.17 5.13 17.35
CA TYR A 621 -33.19 3.67 17.57
C TYR A 621 -34.32 3.11 18.46
N LYS A 622 -35.46 3.81 18.61
CA LYS A 622 -36.53 3.36 19.53
C LYS A 622 -37.75 2.68 18.89
N ASN A 623 -38.01 2.87 17.58
CA ASN A 623 -39.32 2.54 16.98
C ASN A 623 -39.25 1.80 15.63
N SER A 624 -38.83 0.53 15.59
CA SER A 624 -38.95 -0.32 14.39
C SER A 624 -38.91 -1.83 14.67
N SER A 625 -39.79 -2.33 15.56
CA SER A 625 -39.97 -3.78 15.74
C SER A 625 -40.95 -4.36 14.70
N GLY A 626 -40.45 -4.95 13.61
CA GLY A 626 -41.25 -5.83 12.75
C GLY A 626 -40.78 -5.94 11.30
N SER A 627 -40.51 -7.17 10.85
CA SER A 627 -40.42 -7.55 9.43
C SER A 627 -39.34 -6.85 8.58
N LEU A 628 -38.06 -6.95 8.97
CA LEU A 628 -36.95 -6.51 8.12
C LEU A 628 -36.70 -7.52 6.96
N GLN A 629 -36.65 -7.02 5.73
CA GLN A 629 -36.22 -7.75 4.53
C GLN A 629 -34.69 -7.87 4.47
N ILE A 630 -34.15 -8.79 3.65
CA ILE A 630 -32.68 -8.98 3.51
C ILE A 630 -31.98 -7.65 3.19
N SER A 631 -32.57 -6.82 2.32
CA SER A 631 -32.02 -5.50 1.96
C SER A 631 -31.91 -4.57 3.17
N GLU A 632 -32.93 -4.53 4.03
CA GLU A 632 -32.97 -3.67 5.22
C GLU A 632 -31.96 -4.18 6.28
N ILE A 633 -31.89 -5.51 6.49
CA ILE A 633 -30.86 -6.12 7.36
C ILE A 633 -29.44 -5.87 6.82
N LEU A 634 -29.25 -5.91 5.50
CA LEU A 634 -27.96 -5.62 4.87
C LEU A 634 -27.58 -4.14 4.95
N ASP A 635 -28.56 -3.23 5.01
CA ASP A 635 -28.33 -1.79 5.18
C ASP A 635 -28.03 -1.44 6.64
N ASP A 636 -28.74 -2.03 7.62
CA ASP A 636 -28.37 -1.98 9.04
C ASP A 636 -26.93 -2.53 9.27
N LEU A 637 -26.56 -3.60 8.57
CA LEU A 637 -25.18 -4.15 8.56
C LEU A 637 -24.20 -3.38 7.67
N ASN A 638 -24.67 -2.45 6.83
CA ASN A 638 -23.81 -1.48 6.13
C ASN A 638 -23.49 -0.28 7.02
N ASP A 639 -24.40 0.15 7.90
CA ASP A 639 -24.17 1.23 8.87
C ASP A 639 -23.19 0.84 9.99
N PHE A 640 -23.00 -0.46 10.24
CA PHE A 640 -21.83 -0.99 10.95
C PHE A 640 -20.49 -0.48 10.38
N LYS A 641 -20.40 -0.23 9.06
CA LYS A 641 -19.22 0.35 8.40
C LYS A 641 -19.08 1.86 8.64
N SER A 642 -20.07 2.52 9.24
CA SER A 642 -19.97 3.91 9.71
C SER A 642 -19.39 3.95 11.13
N TYR A 643 -19.84 3.02 11.97
CA TYR A 643 -19.50 2.97 13.40
C TYR A 643 -18.03 2.63 13.69
N THR A 644 -17.35 1.87 12.81
CA THR A 644 -15.95 1.43 13.01
C THR A 644 -14.95 2.58 13.22
N ALA A 645 -15.22 3.77 12.67
CA ALA A 645 -14.41 4.97 12.95
C ALA A 645 -14.45 5.37 14.43
N SER A 646 -15.65 5.39 15.02
CA SER A 646 -15.89 5.95 16.37
C SER A 646 -15.32 5.12 17.53
N VAL A 647 -15.05 3.83 17.31
CA VAL A 647 -14.48 2.92 18.32
C VAL A 647 -12.96 2.83 18.19
N LEU A 648 -12.43 2.89 16.97
CA LEU A 648 -10.99 2.74 16.71
C LEU A 648 -10.21 4.07 16.82
N ASP A 649 -10.83 5.22 16.57
CA ASP A 649 -10.21 6.53 16.90
C ASP A 649 -10.06 6.73 18.42
N LYS A 650 -10.92 6.11 19.25
CA LYS A 650 -10.86 6.22 20.72
C LYS A 650 -9.77 5.40 21.39
N SER A 651 -9.07 4.54 20.63
CA SER A 651 -7.94 3.73 21.10
C SER A 651 -6.56 4.31 20.76
N ILE A 652 -6.49 5.54 20.21
CA ILE A 652 -5.23 6.20 19.80
C ILE A 652 -5.11 7.60 20.46
N ILE A 653 -5.40 7.67 21.77
CA ILE A 653 -5.12 8.84 22.65
C ILE A 653 -4.47 8.34 23.94
#